data_AF-A0AAU9Y053-F1
#
_entry.id   AF-A0AAU9Y053-F1
#
_cell.length_a   1.000
_cell.length_b   1.000
_cell.length_c   1.000
_cell.angle_alpha   90.00
_cell.angle_beta   90.00
_cell.angle_gamma   90.00
#
_symmetry.space_group_name_H-M   'P 1'
#
loop_
_entity.id
_entity.type
_entity.pdbx_description
1 polymer ?
#
loop_
_entity_poly.entity_id
_entity_poly.type
_entity_poly.pdbx_seq_one_letter_code
_entity_poly.pdbx_strand_id
1 'polypeptide(L)'
;QTHEVISDAGKSDADKRRKLLDLYKRTEQFMDQFEEDFLEILQKSFEDLNKSLQERNKNVEPSDQYVVLVAGETSAGKSSVINLILGEDLLPSTTLSTTSTICELKYGEKPMVGVHYKPNGTKTPEPAFHELNDGSKTYKEQIEKFVYVKEDREKTPCEKIELFFPHPLFKENVMIVDSPGVGESDVMSSFVLNYLPRAFCFMYVLSASNAGGIQPDRLGKLLTSAQNLRKSANLDLSLSAACTLFVCNKWDLVENNEREEVKRDTVGKLTRILGNLDPKSQIVYLSCKSAQLAQTYGVVTEDFSNLITGISNLVVSSMKNNLQMNTRWLEDLLDRMSRQVCIKLKSAKMSHQETEEKIKRVLRRMEELQNSQKRIFDELSEHQSKIFEDILEKLALHFKSEKTISSFCKWSKDEVPKPLQTWRDTKNEVLKYVSERTHQFVKQWENEGNEFDRARVSLIQHCCKKYDIMEEEMREVAEDFFFVDEVDGGLPQDEGGENLKRSRVRGRLPTSTAPPWLRQGLASVVIGSPLSMLGTKLKKKLHYKPKLDRFRDDPCAYMSKRSRKCLKVISTRDRLLPFISKQLEDAVLYLRRIKEKIPKLREGDELIYQRLLEDERGSTEIRKIYEPLNNELEFLRRNVTVYTLREIRQSDFAREELKCDVENFDFFIGGGSFSTVFRGILHRKGSPEIMVAIKMYSDPLTSNNVWHFVDEERALRKLRHPNIVGFYGTNLHHSHNGTKVMIVLELCSCSLRDRVLSHPEDSPARSSNGTVKKKVLSWVQHILEALQYIHSEGFVHRDLKLENLTQGEKVKLADVGVAKHEKEITGTMIGTSLYLAPEVFQGRVYNSKADMYSFGFVLWEIWYGEQTFQTAMTTCGVYQLEKMRQGCRPAHIEGTNHPWEIWEHVMTNCWNEDPRARPTAKKALESFKELQEAEIQPKLKPVPPPRSPSTRPLSQSKTPPPTKPKPARRPKRQGGASVFYHKKAEAESVDFELKEKK
;
A
#
# COMPACT_ATOMS: atom_id res chain seq x y z
N GLN A 1 -31.67 -10.93 -13.84
CA GLN A 1 -30.20 -10.94 -13.78
C GLN A 1 -29.64 -9.73 -13.01
N THR A 2 -29.33 -8.57 -13.63
CA THR A 2 -28.65 -7.45 -12.94
C THR A 2 -29.36 -6.97 -11.67
N HIS A 3 -30.70 -6.92 -11.71
CA HIS A 3 -31.54 -6.66 -10.55
C HIS A 3 -31.27 -7.62 -9.38
N GLU A 4 -31.19 -8.93 -9.64
CA GLU A 4 -30.92 -9.94 -8.61
C GLU A 4 -29.50 -9.78 -8.05
N VAL A 5 -28.50 -9.54 -8.91
CA VAL A 5 -27.11 -9.30 -8.48
C VAL A 5 -27.02 -8.10 -7.53
N ILE A 6 -27.70 -7.00 -7.85
CA ILE A 6 -27.72 -5.80 -6.98
C ILE A 6 -28.56 -6.06 -5.72
N SER A 7 -29.68 -6.78 -5.83
CA SER A 7 -30.53 -7.16 -4.69
C SER A 7 -29.78 -8.03 -3.67
N ASP A 8 -29.12 -9.09 -4.13
CA ASP A 8 -28.40 -10.04 -3.27
C ASP A 8 -27.11 -9.43 -2.71
N ALA A 9 -26.44 -8.57 -3.49
CA ALA A 9 -25.34 -7.75 -2.97
C ALA A 9 -25.83 -6.72 -1.92
N GLY A 10 -26.98 -6.08 -2.12
CA GLY A 10 -27.58 -5.14 -1.17
C GLY A 10 -28.00 -5.80 0.13
N LYS A 11 -28.66 -6.97 0.07
CA LYS A 11 -28.95 -7.81 1.25
C LYS A 11 -27.66 -8.20 2.00
N SER A 12 -26.60 -8.55 1.26
CA SER A 12 -25.30 -8.91 1.84
C SER A 12 -24.59 -7.70 2.47
N ASP A 13 -24.54 -6.55 1.80
CA ASP A 13 -24.00 -5.30 2.32
C ASP A 13 -24.77 -4.84 3.57
N ALA A 14 -26.10 -4.90 3.58
CA ALA A 14 -26.92 -4.56 4.74
C ALA A 14 -26.67 -5.47 5.96
N ASP A 15 -26.46 -6.78 5.75
CA ASP A 15 -26.09 -7.69 6.84
C ASP A 15 -24.66 -7.47 7.35
N LYS A 16 -23.71 -7.22 6.45
CA LYS A 16 -22.33 -6.85 6.79
C LYS A 16 -22.26 -5.53 7.55
N ARG A 17 -23.02 -4.52 7.12
CA ARG A 17 -23.24 -3.25 7.84
C ARG A 17 -23.77 -3.48 9.24
N ARG A 18 -24.79 -4.33 9.40
CA ARG A 18 -25.36 -4.67 10.72
C ARG A 18 -24.31 -5.30 11.64
N LYS A 19 -23.52 -6.25 11.14
CA LYS A 19 -22.40 -6.87 11.87
C LYS A 19 -21.30 -5.87 12.23
N LEU A 20 -20.93 -4.97 11.32
CA LEU A 20 -19.93 -3.93 11.59
C LEU A 20 -20.45 -2.89 12.60
N LEU A 21 -21.72 -2.51 12.52
CA LEU A 21 -22.35 -1.57 13.46
C LEU A 21 -22.45 -2.13 14.89
N ASP A 22 -22.64 -3.44 15.03
CA ASP A 22 -22.54 -4.13 16.34
C ASP A 22 -21.12 -4.03 16.91
N LEU A 23 -20.08 -4.26 16.09
CA LEU A 23 -18.69 -4.09 16.51
C LEU A 23 -18.37 -2.63 16.92
N TYR A 24 -18.83 -1.66 16.15
CA TYR A 24 -18.71 -0.23 16.49
C TYR A 24 -19.38 0.10 17.83
N LYS A 25 -20.64 -0.31 18.03
CA LYS A 25 -21.41 -0.05 19.26
C LYS A 25 -20.78 -0.70 20.49
N ARG A 26 -20.20 -1.90 20.35
CA ARG A 26 -19.42 -2.54 21.43
C ARG A 26 -18.13 -1.79 21.74
N THR A 27 -17.43 -1.27 20.73
CA THR A 27 -16.24 -0.41 20.95
C THR A 27 -16.60 0.91 21.62
N GLU A 28 -17.72 1.52 21.24
CA GLU A 28 -18.26 2.74 21.87
C GLU A 28 -18.58 2.49 23.37
N GLN A 29 -19.35 1.45 23.69
CA GLN A 29 -19.65 1.01 25.07
C GLN A 29 -18.42 0.52 25.86
N PHE A 30 -17.35 0.12 25.18
CA PHE A 30 -16.08 -0.26 25.80
C PHE A 30 -15.20 0.97 26.09
N MET A 31 -15.27 2.02 25.28
CA MET A 31 -14.58 3.29 25.53
C MET A 31 -15.08 4.01 26.79
N ASP A 32 -16.36 3.86 27.14
CA ASP A 32 -16.95 4.37 28.39
C ASP A 32 -16.30 3.80 29.68
N GLN A 33 -15.46 2.76 29.57
CA GLN A 33 -14.76 2.12 30.69
C GLN A 33 -13.36 2.71 30.96
N PHE A 34 -12.92 3.69 30.17
CA PHE A 34 -11.58 4.28 30.26
C PHE A 34 -11.55 5.64 30.96
N GLU A 35 -10.40 5.94 31.55
CA GLU A 35 -10.12 7.17 32.29
C GLU A 35 -10.04 8.38 31.33
N GLU A 36 -10.44 9.59 31.75
CA GLU A 36 -10.47 10.77 30.86
C GLU A 36 -9.10 11.06 30.21
N ASP A 37 -7.99 10.89 30.95
CA ASP A 37 -6.62 11.04 30.43
C ASP A 37 -6.31 10.06 29.28
N PHE A 38 -6.83 8.83 29.32
CA PHE A 38 -6.65 7.83 28.25
C PHE A 38 -7.38 8.28 26.98
N LEU A 39 -8.57 8.86 27.14
CA LEU A 39 -9.34 9.45 26.05
C LEU A 39 -8.68 10.73 25.51
N GLU A 40 -8.05 11.56 26.36
CA GLU A 40 -7.27 12.73 25.94
C GLU A 40 -6.11 12.34 25.00
N ILE A 41 -5.37 11.28 25.35
CA ILE A 41 -4.26 10.77 24.53
C ILE A 41 -4.78 10.25 23.17
N LEU A 42 -5.92 9.53 23.16
CA LEU A 42 -6.55 9.10 21.90
C LEU A 42 -6.99 10.29 21.04
N GLN A 43 -7.50 11.38 21.63
CA GLN A 43 -7.87 12.60 20.90
C GLN A 43 -6.67 13.33 20.26
N LYS A 44 -5.44 13.16 20.75
CA LYS A 44 -4.23 13.63 20.02
C LYS A 44 -3.99 12.83 18.73
N SER A 45 -4.34 11.53 18.74
CA SER A 45 -4.22 10.63 17.58
C SER A 45 -5.37 10.79 16.57
N PHE A 46 -6.57 11.11 17.05
CA PHE A 46 -7.81 11.21 16.28
C PHE A 46 -8.51 12.56 16.50
N GLU A 47 -8.46 13.43 15.49
CA GLU A 47 -9.15 14.72 15.52
C GLU A 47 -10.66 14.54 15.71
N ASP A 48 -11.18 15.02 16.85
CA ASP A 48 -12.57 14.89 17.27
C ASP A 48 -13.07 13.44 17.20
N LEU A 49 -12.54 12.60 18.11
CA LEU A 49 -12.81 11.16 18.18
C LEU A 49 -14.30 10.84 18.31
N ASN A 50 -15.04 11.55 19.15
CA ASN A 50 -16.46 11.27 19.38
C ASN A 50 -17.32 11.64 18.16
N LYS A 51 -17.05 12.78 17.52
CA LYS A 51 -17.69 13.12 16.23
C LYS A 51 -17.30 12.13 15.13
N SER A 52 -16.03 11.71 15.08
CA SER A 52 -15.53 10.71 14.13
C SER A 52 -16.22 9.35 14.31
N LEU A 53 -16.52 8.93 15.55
CA LEU A 53 -17.35 7.76 15.85
C LEU A 53 -18.79 7.95 15.36
N GLN A 54 -19.44 9.07 15.72
CA GLN A 54 -20.83 9.34 15.33
C GLN A 54 -21.02 9.44 13.80
N GLU A 55 -20.11 10.13 13.10
CA GLU A 55 -20.11 10.20 11.65
C GLU A 55 -19.87 8.81 11.02
N ARG A 56 -19.02 7.96 11.61
CA ARG A 56 -18.77 6.60 11.10
C ARG A 56 -19.90 5.62 11.41
N ASN A 57 -20.53 5.68 12.58
CA ASN A 57 -21.75 4.95 12.90
C ASN A 57 -22.81 5.21 11.82
N LYS A 58 -23.09 6.49 11.54
CA LYS A 58 -24.03 6.91 10.49
C LYS A 58 -23.62 6.53 9.05
N ASN A 59 -22.32 6.42 8.77
CA ASN A 59 -21.81 5.95 7.47
C ASN A 59 -21.75 4.41 7.35
N VAL A 60 -21.90 3.68 8.45
CA VAL A 60 -21.92 2.21 8.53
C VAL A 60 -23.36 1.69 8.60
N GLU A 61 -24.30 2.46 9.16
CA GLU A 61 -25.74 2.15 9.11
C GLU A 61 -26.20 1.75 7.69
N PRO A 62 -27.09 0.75 7.55
CA PRO A 62 -27.67 0.40 6.25
C PRO A 62 -28.31 1.62 5.58
N SER A 63 -27.75 2.03 4.44
CA SER A 63 -28.26 3.21 3.73
C SER A 63 -29.62 2.89 3.11
N ASP A 64 -30.61 3.76 3.37
CA ASP A 64 -31.90 3.70 2.70
C ASP A 64 -31.77 3.87 1.17
N GLN A 65 -30.67 4.47 0.67
CA GLN A 65 -30.44 4.70 -0.76
C GLN A 65 -28.97 4.53 -1.20
N TYR A 66 -28.74 3.73 -2.25
CA TYR A 66 -27.46 3.62 -2.95
C TYR A 66 -27.39 4.68 -4.07
N VAL A 67 -26.75 5.81 -3.78
CA VAL A 67 -26.76 6.99 -4.65
C VAL A 67 -25.72 6.92 -5.76
N VAL A 68 -26.17 6.67 -6.99
CA VAL A 68 -25.37 6.72 -8.23
C VAL A 68 -25.44 8.12 -8.82
N LEU A 69 -24.39 8.93 -8.63
CA LEU A 69 -24.34 10.27 -9.22
C LEU A 69 -23.86 10.21 -10.68
N VAL A 70 -24.72 10.63 -11.62
CA VAL A 70 -24.40 10.69 -13.04
C VAL A 70 -23.86 12.08 -13.37
N ALA A 71 -22.54 12.16 -13.48
CA ALA A 71 -21.80 13.39 -13.77
C ALA A 71 -21.21 13.36 -15.19
N GLY A 72 -20.73 14.51 -15.69
CA GLY A 72 -20.22 14.62 -17.05
C GLY A 72 -20.47 15.99 -17.69
N GLU A 73 -19.76 16.24 -18.78
CA GLU A 73 -19.81 17.50 -19.54
C GLU A 73 -21.22 17.77 -20.11
N THR A 74 -21.52 19.03 -20.45
CA THR A 74 -22.75 19.37 -21.18
C THR A 74 -22.74 18.65 -22.54
N SER A 75 -23.91 18.19 -22.97
CA SER A 75 -24.09 17.46 -24.24
C SER A 75 -23.27 16.17 -24.39
N ALA A 76 -22.70 15.61 -23.31
CA ALA A 76 -22.17 14.24 -23.28
C ALA A 76 -23.28 13.16 -23.35
N GLY A 77 -24.54 13.54 -23.14
CA GLY A 77 -25.70 12.64 -23.23
C GLY A 77 -25.99 11.86 -21.94
N LYS A 78 -25.75 12.46 -20.76
CA LYS A 78 -26.08 11.86 -19.44
C LYS A 78 -27.53 11.38 -19.36
N SER A 79 -28.46 12.28 -19.63
CA SER A 79 -29.89 12.02 -19.63
C SER A 79 -30.28 10.99 -20.71
N SER A 80 -29.55 10.93 -21.84
CA SER A 80 -29.70 9.88 -22.86
C SER A 80 -29.24 8.49 -22.37
N VAL A 81 -28.16 8.41 -21.57
CA VAL A 81 -27.70 7.17 -20.91
C VAL A 81 -28.73 6.72 -19.87
N ILE A 82 -29.29 7.65 -19.09
CA ILE A 82 -30.32 7.34 -18.10
C ILE A 82 -31.59 6.82 -18.77
N ASN A 83 -32.10 7.49 -19.81
CA ASN A 83 -33.27 7.04 -20.56
C ASN A 83 -33.04 5.63 -21.20
N LEU A 84 -31.83 5.37 -21.72
CA LEU A 84 -31.44 4.04 -22.22
C LEU A 84 -31.44 2.95 -21.12
N ILE A 85 -30.99 3.27 -19.90
CA ILE A 85 -31.00 2.36 -18.74
C ILE A 85 -32.43 2.01 -18.31
N LEU A 86 -33.37 2.93 -18.50
CA LEU A 86 -34.79 2.75 -18.13
C LEU A 86 -35.64 2.14 -19.26
N GLY A 87 -35.15 2.14 -20.50
CA GLY A 87 -35.91 1.80 -21.70
C GLY A 87 -36.95 2.86 -22.11
N GLU A 88 -36.94 4.04 -21.48
CA GLU A 88 -38.00 5.06 -21.54
C GLU A 88 -37.41 6.47 -21.63
N ASP A 89 -37.93 7.31 -22.52
CA ASP A 89 -37.45 8.68 -22.76
C ASP A 89 -38.04 9.65 -21.72
N LEU A 90 -37.65 9.53 -20.44
CA LEU A 90 -38.19 10.36 -19.35
C LEU A 90 -37.56 11.77 -19.28
N LEU A 91 -36.23 11.85 -19.40
CA LEU A 91 -35.49 13.11 -19.26
C LEU A 91 -35.29 13.81 -20.62
N PRO A 92 -35.28 15.15 -20.69
CA PRO A 92 -35.02 15.87 -21.93
C PRO A 92 -33.58 15.61 -22.42
N SER A 93 -33.47 15.11 -23.65
CA SER A 93 -32.29 14.38 -24.14
C SER A 93 -31.60 15.02 -25.37
N THR A 94 -32.06 16.19 -25.84
CA THR A 94 -31.53 16.87 -27.04
C THR A 94 -30.37 17.83 -26.74
N THR A 95 -29.58 18.19 -27.75
CA THR A 95 -28.41 19.08 -27.65
C THR A 95 -28.71 20.52 -27.20
N LEU A 96 -29.98 20.95 -27.18
CA LEU A 96 -30.39 22.26 -26.68
C LEU A 96 -31.11 22.20 -25.31
N SER A 97 -31.53 21.00 -24.88
CA SER A 97 -32.46 20.77 -23.77
C SER A 97 -31.81 20.06 -22.57
N THR A 98 -30.63 20.49 -22.14
CA THR A 98 -29.91 19.85 -21.02
C THR A 98 -30.46 20.26 -19.66
N THR A 99 -30.56 19.30 -18.74
CA THR A 99 -30.98 19.42 -17.33
C THR A 99 -30.34 20.63 -16.62
N SER A 100 -31.16 21.62 -16.24
CA SER A 100 -30.75 22.79 -15.44
C SER A 100 -30.96 22.63 -13.94
N THR A 101 -31.56 21.52 -13.52
CA THR A 101 -31.93 21.17 -12.13
C THR A 101 -31.53 19.73 -11.86
N ILE A 102 -31.12 19.41 -10.62
CA ILE A 102 -30.79 18.03 -10.22
C ILE A 102 -32.05 17.18 -10.23
N CYS A 103 -32.00 16.02 -10.88
CA CYS A 103 -33.10 15.05 -10.91
C CYS A 103 -32.71 13.79 -10.12
N GLU A 104 -33.44 13.50 -9.04
CA GLU A 104 -33.32 12.30 -8.20
C GLU A 104 -34.31 11.21 -8.69
N LEU A 105 -33.84 10.18 -9.39
CA LEU A 105 -34.68 9.08 -9.89
C LEU A 105 -34.74 7.93 -8.87
N LYS A 106 -35.96 7.56 -8.46
CA LYS A 106 -36.29 6.65 -7.36
C LYS A 106 -37.36 5.64 -7.78
N TYR A 107 -37.53 4.58 -7.00
CA TYR A 107 -38.64 3.65 -7.19
C TYR A 107 -39.97 4.30 -6.81
N GLY A 108 -41.00 4.00 -7.58
CA GLY A 108 -42.39 4.19 -7.18
C GLY A 108 -43.28 3.23 -7.96
N GLU A 109 -44.36 2.76 -7.35
CA GLU A 109 -45.32 1.85 -8.01
C GLU A 109 -45.99 2.49 -9.23
N LYS A 110 -46.01 3.83 -9.29
CA LYS A 110 -46.52 4.64 -10.39
C LYS A 110 -45.54 5.73 -10.81
N PRO A 111 -45.51 6.13 -12.09
CA PRO A 111 -44.83 7.34 -12.56
C PRO A 111 -45.33 8.62 -11.85
N MET A 112 -44.45 9.31 -11.13
CA MET A 112 -44.78 10.55 -10.41
C MET A 112 -43.57 11.50 -10.36
N VAL A 113 -43.81 12.82 -10.40
CA VAL A 113 -42.79 13.86 -10.23
C VAL A 113 -43.05 14.68 -8.96
N GLY A 114 -42.02 14.83 -8.13
CA GLY A 114 -41.99 15.71 -6.95
C GLY A 114 -41.09 16.93 -7.20
N VAL A 115 -41.63 18.14 -7.09
CA VAL A 115 -40.93 19.39 -7.41
C VAL A 115 -40.61 20.14 -6.12
N HIS A 116 -39.32 20.36 -5.87
CA HIS A 116 -38.82 21.09 -4.68
C HIS A 116 -38.41 22.49 -5.11
N TYR A 117 -39.08 23.52 -4.58
CA TYR A 117 -38.84 24.93 -4.94
C TYR A 117 -37.78 25.57 -4.03
N LYS A 118 -36.96 26.47 -4.60
CA LYS A 118 -35.95 27.22 -3.83
C LYS A 118 -36.62 28.10 -2.75
N PRO A 119 -36.00 28.27 -1.57
CA PRO A 119 -36.56 29.09 -0.49
C PRO A 119 -36.64 30.57 -0.87
N ASN A 120 -37.82 31.18 -0.70
CA ASN A 120 -38.04 32.61 -0.87
C ASN A 120 -37.96 33.29 0.50
N GLY A 121 -36.77 33.77 0.85
CA GLY A 121 -36.50 34.34 2.18
C GLY A 121 -36.42 33.25 3.25
N THR A 122 -37.09 33.44 4.38
CA THR A 122 -37.04 32.54 5.55
C THR A 122 -37.99 31.34 5.50
N LYS A 123 -38.71 31.13 4.38
CA LYS A 123 -39.61 29.98 4.19
C LYS A 123 -39.17 29.09 3.04
N THR A 124 -38.90 27.82 3.35
CA THR A 124 -38.84 26.72 2.39
C THR A 124 -40.27 26.30 2.01
N PRO A 125 -40.65 26.30 0.72
CA PRO A 125 -41.92 25.73 0.27
C PRO A 125 -41.99 24.22 0.50
N GLU A 126 -43.20 23.69 0.67
CA GLU A 126 -43.41 22.23 0.65
C GLU A 126 -43.27 21.68 -0.79
N PRO A 127 -42.85 20.42 -0.97
CA PRO A 127 -42.69 19.84 -2.31
C PRO A 127 -44.05 19.54 -2.97
N ALA A 128 -44.19 19.89 -4.25
CA ALA A 128 -45.40 19.63 -5.02
C ALA A 128 -45.29 18.30 -5.78
N PHE A 129 -46.21 17.37 -5.56
CA PHE A 129 -46.22 16.05 -6.21
C PHE A 129 -47.31 15.93 -7.29
N HIS A 130 -46.97 15.31 -8.42
CA HIS A 130 -47.87 15.14 -9.56
C HIS A 130 -47.72 13.73 -10.19
N GLU A 131 -48.81 12.96 -10.23
CA GLU A 131 -48.89 11.69 -10.99
C GLU A 131 -48.77 11.96 -12.50
N LEU A 132 -47.96 11.18 -13.21
CA LEU A 132 -47.66 11.40 -14.64
C LEU A 132 -48.63 10.62 -15.54
N ASN A 133 -49.92 10.88 -15.38
CA ASN A 133 -51.00 10.04 -15.91
C ASN A 133 -51.68 10.59 -17.17
N ASP A 134 -51.17 11.68 -17.77
CA ASP A 134 -51.78 12.28 -18.95
C ASP A 134 -51.50 11.45 -20.21
N GLY A 135 -52.36 10.47 -20.49
CA GLY A 135 -52.28 9.60 -21.67
C GLY A 135 -52.38 10.31 -23.03
N SER A 136 -52.55 11.64 -23.08
CA SER A 136 -52.40 12.44 -24.30
C SER A 136 -50.95 12.91 -24.57
N LYS A 137 -50.01 12.68 -23.64
CA LYS A 137 -48.63 13.18 -23.70
C LYS A 137 -47.63 12.16 -23.18
N THR A 138 -46.46 12.11 -23.81
CA THR A 138 -45.32 11.32 -23.31
C THR A 138 -44.88 11.79 -21.92
N TYR A 139 -44.28 10.90 -21.13
CA TYR A 139 -43.71 11.26 -19.82
C TYR A 139 -42.76 12.46 -19.92
N LYS A 140 -41.96 12.51 -21.00
CA LYS A 140 -41.08 13.63 -21.35
C LYS A 140 -41.79 14.98 -21.39
N GLU A 141 -42.87 15.11 -22.17
CA GLU A 141 -43.65 16.34 -22.29
C GLU A 141 -44.30 16.73 -20.97
N GLN A 142 -44.67 15.74 -20.14
CA GLN A 142 -45.20 15.97 -18.80
C GLN A 142 -44.13 16.44 -17.79
N ILE A 143 -42.87 16.03 -17.96
CA ILE A 143 -41.72 16.33 -17.09
C ILE A 143 -40.96 17.61 -17.51
N GLU A 144 -40.82 17.86 -18.82
CA GLU A 144 -40.00 18.94 -19.39
C GLU A 144 -40.38 20.32 -18.84
N LYS A 145 -41.68 20.55 -18.60
CA LYS A 145 -42.24 21.77 -17.99
C LYS A 145 -41.68 22.13 -16.60
N PHE A 146 -41.06 21.17 -15.90
CA PHE A 146 -40.38 21.37 -14.61
C PHE A 146 -38.86 21.37 -14.73
N VAL A 147 -38.31 20.55 -15.63
CA VAL A 147 -36.85 20.29 -15.76
C VAL A 147 -36.13 21.33 -16.63
N TYR A 148 -36.84 22.00 -17.53
CA TYR A 148 -36.26 22.84 -18.58
C TYR A 148 -36.69 24.32 -18.48
N VAL A 149 -35.71 25.23 -18.60
CA VAL A 149 -35.93 26.68 -18.67
C VAL A 149 -35.20 27.23 -19.91
N LYS A 150 -35.94 27.90 -20.80
CA LYS A 150 -35.42 28.34 -22.11
C LYS A 150 -34.46 29.53 -22.07
N GLU A 151 -34.71 30.52 -21.20
CA GLU A 151 -34.11 31.86 -21.34
C GLU A 151 -33.03 32.17 -20.29
N ASP A 152 -33.08 31.57 -19.11
CA ASP A 152 -32.06 31.75 -18.08
C ASP A 152 -31.89 30.49 -17.22
N ARG A 153 -30.85 29.70 -17.52
CA ARG A 153 -30.57 28.42 -16.84
C ARG A 153 -30.12 28.58 -15.38
N GLU A 154 -29.71 29.77 -14.95
CA GLU A 154 -29.28 30.01 -13.56
C GLU A 154 -30.45 30.41 -12.66
N LYS A 155 -31.53 30.94 -13.24
CA LYS A 155 -32.78 31.34 -12.55
C LYS A 155 -33.86 30.25 -12.52
N THR A 156 -33.48 28.96 -12.44
CA THR A 156 -34.46 27.88 -12.18
C THR A 156 -35.21 28.13 -10.86
N PRO A 157 -36.55 28.03 -10.81
CA PRO A 157 -37.30 28.16 -9.55
C PRO A 157 -37.20 26.91 -8.67
N CYS A 158 -36.91 25.76 -9.29
CA CYS A 158 -36.73 24.46 -8.66
C CYS A 158 -35.29 24.29 -8.14
N GLU A 159 -35.15 23.78 -6.91
CA GLU A 159 -33.85 23.38 -6.33
C GLU A 159 -33.48 21.96 -6.79
N LYS A 160 -34.41 21.01 -6.65
CA LYS A 160 -34.31 19.64 -7.14
C LYS A 160 -35.67 19.14 -7.64
N ILE A 161 -35.63 18.05 -8.40
CA ILE A 161 -36.81 17.32 -8.86
C ILE A 161 -36.61 15.84 -8.49
N GLU A 162 -37.67 15.19 -8.01
CA GLU A 162 -37.71 13.76 -7.73
C GLU A 162 -38.59 13.08 -8.77
N LEU A 163 -38.11 11.98 -9.37
CA LEU A 163 -38.84 11.20 -10.36
C LEU A 163 -39.01 9.78 -9.83
N PHE A 164 -40.24 9.42 -9.49
CA PHE A 164 -40.61 8.09 -9.02
C PHE A 164 -41.06 7.28 -10.23
N PHE A 165 -40.47 6.11 -10.46
CA PHE A 165 -40.75 5.30 -11.64
C PHE A 165 -40.66 3.79 -11.35
N PRO A 166 -41.55 2.95 -11.92
CA PRO A 166 -41.64 1.52 -11.60
C PRO A 166 -40.58 0.65 -12.31
N HIS A 167 -39.30 1.08 -12.27
CA HIS A 167 -38.20 0.33 -12.87
C HIS A 167 -37.49 -0.58 -11.85
N PRO A 168 -37.20 -1.86 -12.18
CA PRO A 168 -36.60 -2.80 -11.23
C PRO A 168 -35.32 -2.30 -10.58
N LEU A 169 -34.42 -1.65 -11.32
CA LEU A 169 -33.12 -1.17 -10.80
C LEU A 169 -33.27 -0.32 -9.52
N PHE A 170 -34.35 0.47 -9.40
CA PHE A 170 -34.57 1.33 -8.25
C PHE A 170 -35.21 0.61 -7.05
N LYS A 171 -35.83 -0.56 -7.26
CA LYS A 171 -36.56 -1.30 -6.23
C LYS A 171 -35.65 -1.77 -5.08
N GLU A 172 -34.38 -2.00 -5.39
CA GLU A 172 -33.33 -2.39 -4.45
C GLU A 172 -32.58 -1.15 -3.91
N ASN A 173 -33.33 -0.10 -3.56
CA ASN A 173 -32.85 1.16 -2.99
C ASN A 173 -31.82 1.95 -3.83
N VAL A 174 -31.59 1.62 -5.10
CA VAL A 174 -30.70 2.41 -5.97
C VAL A 174 -31.38 3.74 -6.33
N MET A 175 -30.72 4.87 -6.09
CA MET A 175 -31.14 6.18 -6.61
C MET A 175 -30.14 6.63 -7.69
N ILE A 176 -30.61 6.87 -8.90
CA ILE A 176 -29.82 7.52 -9.96
C ILE A 176 -30.04 9.03 -9.89
N VAL A 177 -28.97 9.82 -9.95
CA VAL A 177 -29.06 11.29 -9.90
C VAL A 177 -28.49 11.89 -11.18
N ASP A 178 -29.32 12.48 -12.04
CA ASP A 178 -28.85 13.25 -13.22
C ASP A 178 -28.33 14.62 -12.75
N SER A 179 -27.05 14.88 -12.98
CA SER A 179 -26.45 16.18 -12.67
C SER A 179 -26.60 17.16 -13.83
N PRO A 180 -26.63 18.48 -13.56
CA PRO A 180 -26.38 19.49 -14.59
C PRO A 180 -25.02 19.28 -15.30
N GLY A 181 -24.85 19.93 -16.45
CA GLY A 181 -23.62 19.89 -17.25
C GLY A 181 -22.42 20.52 -16.53
N VAL A 182 -21.33 19.75 -16.37
CA VAL A 182 -20.14 20.22 -15.64
C VAL A 182 -19.31 21.17 -16.50
N GLY A 183 -18.97 22.34 -15.93
CA GLY A 183 -17.99 23.28 -16.48
C GLY A 183 -18.52 24.34 -17.47
N GLU A 184 -19.83 24.56 -17.57
CA GLU A 184 -20.39 25.74 -18.28
C GLU A 184 -20.62 26.95 -17.36
N SER A 185 -20.94 26.71 -16.09
CA SER A 185 -21.04 27.75 -15.05
C SER A 185 -20.48 27.23 -13.72
N ASP A 186 -19.91 28.13 -12.92
CA ASP A 186 -19.52 27.85 -11.53
C ASP A 186 -20.75 27.52 -10.66
N VAL A 187 -21.93 28.06 -11.00
CA VAL A 187 -23.21 27.78 -10.31
C VAL A 187 -23.67 26.35 -10.58
N MET A 188 -23.61 25.89 -11.84
CA MET A 188 -23.90 24.48 -12.16
C MET A 188 -22.89 23.54 -11.50
N SER A 189 -21.63 23.97 -11.41
CA SER A 189 -20.57 23.19 -10.77
C SER A 189 -20.77 23.07 -9.25
N SER A 190 -21.23 24.13 -8.57
CA SER A 190 -21.50 24.08 -7.13
C SER A 190 -22.68 23.17 -6.76
N PHE A 191 -23.72 23.09 -7.61
CA PHE A 191 -24.82 22.13 -7.41
C PHE A 191 -24.33 20.67 -7.39
N VAL A 192 -23.48 20.27 -8.34
CA VAL A 192 -22.92 18.89 -8.36
C VAL A 192 -22.03 18.64 -7.15
N LEU A 193 -21.27 19.64 -6.73
CA LEU A 193 -20.38 19.57 -5.58
C LEU A 193 -21.11 19.50 -4.23
N ASN A 194 -22.25 20.18 -4.09
CA ASN A 194 -23.12 20.08 -2.91
C ASN A 194 -23.76 18.68 -2.77
N TYR A 195 -23.98 17.98 -3.89
CA TYR A 195 -24.52 16.62 -3.89
C TYR A 195 -23.45 15.56 -3.62
N LEU A 196 -22.17 15.88 -3.80
CA LEU A 196 -21.05 14.95 -3.74
C LEU A 196 -20.81 14.27 -2.37
N PRO A 197 -21.12 14.88 -1.20
CA PRO A 197 -21.12 14.17 0.08
C PRO A 197 -22.17 13.05 0.16
N ARG A 198 -23.28 13.15 -0.59
CA ARG A 198 -24.36 12.14 -0.63
C ARG A 198 -24.12 11.02 -1.67
N ALA A 199 -23.13 11.17 -2.56
CA ALA A 199 -22.86 10.22 -3.63
C ALA A 199 -22.12 8.97 -3.11
N PHE A 200 -22.71 7.79 -3.35
CA PHE A 200 -22.15 6.48 -3.00
C PHE A 200 -21.16 5.99 -4.07
N CYS A 201 -21.50 6.17 -5.34
CA CYS A 201 -20.63 5.91 -6.49
C CYS A 201 -20.92 6.89 -7.64
N PHE A 202 -20.01 6.96 -8.61
CA PHE A 202 -20.07 7.92 -9.72
C PHE A 202 -20.15 7.21 -11.07
N MET A 203 -21.03 7.68 -11.95
CA MET A 203 -21.01 7.35 -13.38
C MET A 203 -20.67 8.62 -14.16
N TYR A 204 -19.49 8.68 -14.78
CA TYR A 204 -19.01 9.85 -15.50
C TYR A 204 -19.14 9.66 -17.02
N VAL A 205 -20.05 10.43 -17.64
CA VAL A 205 -20.36 10.32 -19.07
C VAL A 205 -19.48 11.26 -19.89
N LEU A 206 -18.86 10.70 -20.92
CA LEU A 206 -17.92 11.33 -21.85
C LEU A 206 -18.47 11.31 -23.28
N SER A 207 -18.02 12.24 -24.13
CA SER A 207 -18.45 12.32 -25.55
C SER A 207 -17.34 11.85 -26.48
N ALA A 208 -17.45 10.64 -27.03
CA ALA A 208 -16.40 10.05 -27.87
C ALA A 208 -16.08 10.87 -29.14
N SER A 209 -17.06 11.64 -29.65
CA SER A 209 -16.98 12.52 -30.83
C SER A 209 -15.86 13.58 -30.83
N ASN A 210 -15.19 13.81 -29.70
CA ASN A 210 -14.27 14.95 -29.52
C ASN A 210 -12.84 14.47 -29.25
N ALA A 211 -12.23 13.71 -30.18
CA ALA A 211 -10.82 13.27 -30.13
C ALA A 211 -10.38 12.75 -28.73
N GLY A 212 -11.05 11.69 -28.28
CA GLY A 212 -10.85 11.11 -26.94
C GLY A 212 -11.45 11.93 -25.79
N GLY A 213 -12.47 12.74 -26.07
CA GLY A 213 -13.69 12.92 -25.28
C GLY A 213 -13.64 13.51 -23.86
N ILE A 214 -12.46 13.87 -23.36
CA ILE A 214 -12.23 14.38 -22.00
C ILE A 214 -11.61 15.78 -22.09
N GLN A 215 -12.27 16.80 -21.54
CA GLN A 215 -11.60 18.05 -21.18
C GLN A 215 -10.95 17.88 -19.80
N PRO A 216 -9.60 17.77 -19.70
CA PRO A 216 -8.95 17.52 -18.40
C PRO A 216 -9.29 18.61 -17.38
N ASP A 217 -9.42 19.84 -17.89
CA ASP A 217 -9.72 21.06 -17.14
C ASP A 217 -11.15 21.13 -16.57
N ARG A 218 -12.00 20.13 -16.83
CA ARG A 218 -13.35 20.00 -16.26
C ARG A 218 -13.42 18.82 -15.28
N LEU A 219 -13.07 17.62 -15.74
CA LEU A 219 -13.07 16.41 -14.91
C LEU A 219 -12.09 16.55 -13.72
N GLY A 220 -10.87 17.03 -13.97
CA GLY A 220 -9.89 17.28 -12.90
C GLY A 220 -10.37 18.33 -11.90
N LYS A 221 -11.00 19.43 -12.34
CA LYS A 221 -11.58 20.43 -11.40
C LYS A 221 -12.69 19.85 -10.53
N LEU A 222 -13.56 19.00 -11.08
CA LEU A 222 -14.61 18.36 -10.30
C LEU A 222 -13.99 17.43 -9.23
N LEU A 223 -12.98 16.65 -9.60
CA LEU A 223 -12.26 15.77 -8.67
C LEU A 223 -11.50 16.55 -7.60
N THR A 224 -10.72 17.59 -7.95
CA THR A 224 -10.01 18.43 -6.97
C THR A 224 -11.00 19.20 -6.06
N SER A 225 -12.14 19.66 -6.57
CA SER A 225 -13.17 20.29 -5.73
C SER A 225 -13.88 19.29 -4.80
N ALA A 226 -14.11 18.05 -5.26
CA ALA A 226 -14.59 16.95 -4.42
C ALA A 226 -13.64 16.65 -3.25
N GLN A 227 -12.34 16.59 -3.55
CA GLN A 227 -11.26 16.41 -2.57
C GLN A 227 -11.14 17.59 -1.60
N ASN A 228 -11.46 18.81 -2.05
CA ASN A 228 -11.46 20.01 -1.21
C ASN A 228 -12.66 20.09 -0.27
N LEU A 229 -13.87 19.73 -0.70
CA LEU A 229 -15.06 19.83 0.15
C LEU A 229 -15.12 18.78 1.25
N ARG A 230 -14.53 17.59 1.05
CA ARG A 230 -14.45 16.55 2.09
C ARG A 230 -13.36 16.80 3.15
N LYS A 231 -12.64 17.95 3.09
CA LYS A 231 -11.64 18.36 4.09
C LYS A 231 -12.21 18.58 5.51
N SER A 232 -13.53 18.69 5.68
CA SER A 232 -14.19 18.95 6.96
C SER A 232 -14.73 17.71 7.70
N ALA A 233 -14.61 16.52 7.11
CA ALA A 233 -15.29 15.29 7.56
C ALA A 233 -14.36 14.05 7.69
N ASN A 234 -13.05 14.27 7.79
CA ASN A 234 -12.01 13.22 7.90
C ASN A 234 -12.18 12.01 6.94
N LEU A 235 -12.77 12.26 5.76
CA LEU A 235 -13.15 11.24 4.79
C LEU A 235 -12.17 11.23 3.61
N ASP A 236 -11.66 10.04 3.32
CA ASP A 236 -10.51 9.84 2.45
C ASP A 236 -10.78 10.00 0.94
N LEU A 237 -9.69 10.14 0.19
CA LEU A 237 -9.68 10.10 -1.27
C LEU A 237 -10.08 8.74 -1.85
N SER A 238 -10.26 7.69 -1.04
CA SER A 238 -10.47 6.30 -1.48
C SER A 238 -11.84 5.97 -2.13
N LEU A 239 -12.58 7.01 -2.54
CA LEU A 239 -13.68 6.92 -3.50
C LEU A 239 -13.24 7.26 -4.95
N SER A 240 -11.96 7.63 -5.18
CA SER A 240 -11.42 8.14 -6.46
C SER A 240 -11.65 7.20 -7.65
N ALA A 241 -10.98 6.03 -7.67
CA ALA A 241 -10.96 5.16 -8.83
C ALA A 241 -12.03 4.06 -8.79
N ALA A 242 -11.95 3.13 -7.83
CA ALA A 242 -12.76 1.89 -7.80
C ALA A 242 -14.26 2.09 -7.50
N CYS A 243 -14.71 3.33 -7.34
CA CYS A 243 -16.12 3.73 -7.16
C CYS A 243 -16.60 4.67 -8.29
N THR A 244 -15.90 4.66 -9.43
CA THR A 244 -16.21 5.45 -10.63
C THR A 244 -16.29 4.54 -11.87
N LEU A 245 -17.35 4.71 -12.67
CA LEU A 245 -17.55 4.09 -14.00
C LEU A 245 -17.54 5.17 -15.07
N PHE A 246 -16.78 4.98 -16.16
CA PHE A 246 -16.74 5.90 -17.29
C PHE A 246 -17.57 5.38 -18.46
N VAL A 247 -18.43 6.24 -19.00
CA VAL A 247 -19.31 5.90 -20.14
C VAL A 247 -18.97 6.80 -21.32
N CYS A 248 -18.20 6.27 -22.26
CA CYS A 248 -17.79 6.93 -23.50
C CYS A 248 -18.91 6.82 -24.54
N ASN A 249 -19.89 7.72 -24.44
CA ASN A 249 -21.08 7.77 -25.26
C ASN A 249 -20.80 8.34 -26.67
N LYS A 250 -21.73 8.12 -27.61
CA LYS A 250 -21.65 8.47 -29.05
C LYS A 250 -20.58 7.70 -29.82
N TRP A 251 -20.34 6.43 -29.47
CA TRP A 251 -19.37 5.57 -30.14
C TRP A 251 -19.71 5.28 -31.62
N ASP A 252 -20.95 5.52 -32.03
CA ASP A 252 -21.39 5.55 -33.44
C ASP A 252 -20.74 6.67 -34.27
N LEU A 253 -20.21 7.71 -33.63
CA LEU A 253 -19.52 8.83 -34.30
C LEU A 253 -18.01 8.65 -34.40
N VAL A 254 -17.46 7.48 -34.05
CA VAL A 254 -16.03 7.16 -34.15
C VAL A 254 -15.82 6.14 -35.28
N GLU A 255 -15.06 6.55 -36.30
CA GLU A 255 -14.75 5.72 -37.47
C GLU A 255 -13.97 4.45 -37.10
N ASN A 256 -14.22 3.35 -37.81
CA ASN A 256 -13.75 2.01 -37.41
C ASN A 256 -12.21 1.87 -37.35
N ASN A 257 -11.50 2.59 -38.21
CA ASN A 257 -10.05 2.78 -38.24
C ASN A 257 -9.51 3.51 -37.00
N GLU A 258 -10.21 4.52 -36.48
CA GLU A 258 -9.76 5.35 -35.35
C GLU A 258 -10.05 4.74 -33.97
N ARG A 259 -11.00 3.79 -33.88
CA ARG A 259 -11.50 3.24 -32.61
C ARG A 259 -10.42 2.77 -31.63
N GLU A 260 -9.40 2.06 -32.10
CA GLU A 260 -8.31 1.59 -31.24
C GLU A 260 -7.33 2.70 -30.83
N GLU A 261 -7.30 3.83 -31.54
CA GLU A 261 -6.59 5.04 -31.09
C GLU A 261 -7.38 5.80 -30.03
N VAL A 262 -8.66 6.06 -30.30
CA VAL A 262 -9.55 6.74 -29.35
C VAL A 262 -9.67 5.95 -28.04
N LYS A 263 -9.68 4.60 -28.09
CA LYS A 263 -9.55 3.74 -26.90
C LYS A 263 -8.25 4.00 -26.14
N ARG A 264 -7.09 3.84 -26.78
CA ARG A 264 -5.75 4.00 -26.15
C ARG A 264 -5.58 5.38 -25.52
N ASP A 265 -5.99 6.43 -26.21
CA ASP A 265 -5.91 7.82 -25.71
C ASP A 265 -6.90 8.07 -24.56
N THR A 266 -8.15 7.59 -24.65
CA THR A 266 -9.12 7.67 -23.55
C THR A 266 -8.62 6.94 -22.30
N VAL A 267 -8.11 5.72 -22.46
CA VAL A 267 -7.48 4.94 -21.38
C VAL A 267 -6.31 5.72 -20.78
N GLY A 268 -5.38 6.21 -21.62
CA GLY A 268 -4.24 6.99 -21.16
C GLY A 268 -4.65 8.23 -20.36
N LYS A 269 -5.62 9.02 -20.87
CA LYS A 269 -6.19 10.17 -20.17
C LYS A 269 -6.79 9.79 -18.82
N LEU A 270 -7.65 8.75 -18.75
CA LEU A 270 -8.29 8.36 -17.49
C LEU A 270 -7.32 7.72 -16.49
N THR A 271 -6.34 6.94 -16.94
CA THR A 271 -5.28 6.37 -16.09
C THR A 271 -4.39 7.47 -15.50
N ARG A 272 -4.08 8.55 -16.25
CA ARG A 272 -3.44 9.75 -15.67
C ARG A 272 -4.32 10.45 -14.63
N ILE A 273 -5.65 10.42 -14.80
CA ILE A 273 -6.63 11.09 -13.93
C ILE A 273 -6.91 10.33 -12.61
N LEU A 274 -6.63 9.01 -12.55
CA LEU A 274 -6.98 8.17 -11.39
C LEU A 274 -5.86 7.25 -10.89
N GLY A 275 -4.74 7.12 -11.62
CA GLY A 275 -3.65 6.20 -11.31
C GLY A 275 -4.01 4.73 -11.55
N ASN A 276 -4.76 4.14 -10.61
CA ASN A 276 -5.13 2.72 -10.62
C ASN A 276 -6.56 2.54 -11.17
N LEU A 277 -6.69 2.66 -12.49
CA LEU A 277 -7.90 2.34 -13.24
C LEU A 277 -7.77 0.94 -13.88
N ASP A 278 -8.81 0.11 -13.82
CA ASP A 278 -8.94 -1.04 -14.74
C ASP A 278 -9.80 -0.65 -15.96
N PRO A 279 -9.21 -0.52 -17.16
CA PRO A 279 -9.97 -0.18 -18.37
C PRO A 279 -11.09 -1.16 -18.71
N LYS A 280 -11.00 -2.44 -18.30
CA LYS A 280 -11.94 -3.48 -18.71
C LYS A 280 -13.23 -3.48 -17.90
N SER A 281 -13.16 -3.19 -16.60
CA SER A 281 -14.34 -3.11 -15.72
C SER A 281 -14.87 -1.68 -15.52
N GLN A 282 -14.06 -0.66 -15.82
CA GLN A 282 -14.38 0.74 -15.48
C GLN A 282 -14.59 1.69 -16.66
N ILE A 283 -14.41 1.25 -17.92
CA ILE A 283 -14.70 2.06 -19.11
C ILE A 283 -15.64 1.28 -20.04
N VAL A 284 -16.77 1.89 -20.39
CA VAL A 284 -17.74 1.36 -21.35
C VAL A 284 -17.83 2.30 -22.54
N TYR A 285 -17.64 1.78 -23.75
CA TYR A 285 -17.80 2.51 -25.00
C TYR A 285 -19.18 2.22 -25.57
N LEU A 286 -20.01 3.25 -25.77
CA LEU A 286 -21.46 3.13 -25.91
C LEU A 286 -22.00 4.03 -27.04
N SER A 287 -22.98 3.55 -27.78
CA SER A 287 -23.86 4.38 -28.61
C SER A 287 -25.28 4.34 -28.08
N CYS A 288 -25.71 5.35 -27.30
CA CYS A 288 -27.11 5.43 -26.87
C CYS A 288 -28.08 5.40 -28.06
N LYS A 289 -27.74 6.05 -29.18
CA LYS A 289 -28.56 6.07 -30.40
C LYS A 289 -28.76 4.67 -30.98
N SER A 290 -27.68 3.87 -31.06
CA SER A 290 -27.75 2.52 -31.63
C SER A 290 -28.42 1.55 -30.67
N ALA A 291 -28.12 1.65 -29.37
CA ALA A 291 -28.73 0.81 -28.34
C ALA A 291 -30.23 1.10 -28.15
N GLN A 292 -30.67 2.37 -28.17
CA GLN A 292 -32.09 2.75 -28.14
C GLN A 292 -32.82 2.23 -29.39
N LEU A 293 -32.21 2.36 -30.58
CA LEU A 293 -32.81 1.81 -31.80
C LEU A 293 -32.94 0.28 -31.73
N ALA A 294 -31.92 -0.42 -31.23
CA ALA A 294 -31.97 -1.87 -31.03
C ALA A 294 -33.04 -2.29 -30.00
N GLN A 295 -33.19 -1.55 -28.90
CA GLN A 295 -34.26 -1.76 -27.91
C GLN A 295 -35.67 -1.70 -28.54
N THR A 296 -35.92 -0.80 -29.52
CA THR A 296 -37.24 -0.76 -30.21
C THR A 296 -37.54 -2.00 -31.07
N TYR A 297 -36.53 -2.83 -31.37
CA TYR A 297 -36.69 -4.15 -32.00
C TYR A 297 -36.53 -5.32 -31.01
N GLY A 298 -36.48 -5.04 -29.70
CA GLY A 298 -36.27 -6.05 -28.66
C GLY A 298 -34.83 -6.59 -28.56
N VAL A 299 -33.86 -5.93 -29.20
CA VAL A 299 -32.45 -6.37 -29.26
C VAL A 299 -31.60 -5.63 -28.23
N VAL A 300 -30.89 -6.38 -27.38
CA VAL A 300 -29.86 -5.85 -26.49
C VAL A 300 -28.51 -5.85 -27.21
N THR A 301 -27.86 -4.69 -27.27
CA THR A 301 -26.51 -4.55 -27.84
C THR A 301 -25.42 -4.87 -26.82
N GLU A 302 -24.25 -5.30 -27.29
CA GLU A 302 -23.11 -5.65 -26.43
C GLU A 302 -22.65 -4.47 -25.56
N ASP A 303 -22.63 -3.25 -26.12
CA ASP A 303 -22.26 -2.03 -25.39
C ASP A 303 -23.27 -1.66 -24.28
N PHE A 304 -24.56 -1.90 -24.50
CA PHE A 304 -25.58 -1.74 -23.45
C PHE A 304 -25.47 -2.83 -22.37
N SER A 305 -25.21 -4.08 -22.76
CA SER A 305 -24.93 -5.17 -21.81
C SER A 305 -23.70 -4.85 -20.94
N ASN A 306 -22.64 -4.31 -21.55
CA ASN A 306 -21.44 -3.86 -20.85
C ASN A 306 -21.71 -2.66 -19.92
N LEU A 307 -22.57 -1.71 -20.30
CA LEU A 307 -23.01 -0.61 -19.42
C LEU A 307 -23.69 -1.15 -18.15
N ILE A 308 -24.71 -2.00 -18.34
CA ILE A 308 -25.52 -2.55 -17.26
C ILE A 308 -24.67 -3.43 -16.32
N THR A 309 -23.75 -4.21 -16.88
CA THR A 309 -22.76 -5.00 -16.10
C THR A 309 -21.80 -4.09 -15.32
N GLY A 310 -21.31 -3.02 -15.95
CA GLY A 310 -20.46 -2.01 -15.32
C GLY A 310 -21.13 -1.32 -14.13
N ILE A 311 -22.42 -0.96 -14.24
CA ILE A 311 -23.19 -0.36 -13.15
C ILE A 311 -23.35 -1.34 -11.97
N SER A 312 -23.60 -2.62 -12.26
CA SER A 312 -23.66 -3.66 -11.21
C SER A 312 -22.32 -3.79 -10.48
N ASN A 313 -21.22 -3.90 -11.22
CA ASN A 313 -19.88 -4.03 -10.65
C ASN A 313 -19.46 -2.78 -9.86
N LEU A 314 -19.85 -1.59 -10.33
CA LEU A 314 -19.62 -0.31 -9.66
C LEU A 314 -20.25 -0.29 -8.26
N VAL A 315 -21.55 -0.60 -8.16
CA VAL A 315 -22.29 -0.58 -6.88
C VAL A 315 -21.70 -1.60 -5.90
N VAL A 316 -21.44 -2.83 -6.36
CA VAL A 316 -20.84 -3.91 -5.53
C VAL A 316 -19.42 -3.56 -5.07
N SER A 317 -18.61 -2.95 -5.93
CA SER A 317 -17.28 -2.43 -5.57
C SER A 317 -17.38 -1.35 -4.49
N SER A 318 -18.30 -0.39 -4.65
CA SER A 318 -18.50 0.71 -3.68
C SER A 318 -19.00 0.24 -2.32
N MET A 319 -19.90 -0.76 -2.26
CA MET A 319 -20.30 -1.46 -1.02
C MET A 319 -19.06 -2.00 -0.28
N LYS A 320 -18.27 -2.82 -0.97
CA LYS A 320 -17.06 -3.45 -0.41
C LYS A 320 -16.02 -2.41 0.04
N ASN A 321 -15.80 -1.36 -0.75
CA ASN A 321 -14.82 -0.31 -0.44
C ASN A 321 -15.26 0.53 0.77
N ASN A 322 -16.56 0.87 0.89
CA ASN A 322 -17.11 1.57 2.05
C ASN A 322 -16.92 0.76 3.34
N LEU A 323 -17.25 -0.54 3.31
CA LEU A 323 -17.01 -1.43 4.44
C LEU A 323 -15.51 -1.52 4.80
N GLN A 324 -14.62 -1.63 3.80
CA GLN A 324 -13.16 -1.63 4.02
C GLN A 324 -12.62 -0.35 4.68
N MET A 325 -13.16 0.83 4.33
CA MET A 325 -12.72 2.11 4.89
C MET A 325 -13.13 2.31 6.35
N ASN A 326 -14.27 1.75 6.76
CA ASN A 326 -14.73 1.82 8.14
C ASN A 326 -14.07 0.75 9.01
N THR A 327 -14.02 -0.49 8.54
CA THR A 327 -13.37 -1.59 9.28
C THR A 327 -11.89 -1.27 9.61
N ARG A 328 -11.11 -0.76 8.65
CA ARG A 328 -9.71 -0.36 8.88
C ARG A 328 -9.52 0.78 9.89
N TRP A 329 -10.50 1.66 10.02
CA TRP A 329 -10.43 2.75 11.00
C TRP A 329 -10.72 2.22 12.41
N LEU A 330 -11.65 1.27 12.53
CA LEU A 330 -11.90 0.56 13.79
C LEU A 330 -10.68 -0.30 14.20
N GLU A 331 -10.00 -0.92 13.24
CA GLU A 331 -8.71 -1.62 13.45
C GLU A 331 -7.63 -0.65 14.01
N ASP A 332 -7.40 0.52 13.40
CA ASP A 332 -6.41 1.52 13.90
C ASP A 332 -6.77 2.10 15.29
N LEU A 333 -8.05 2.32 15.57
CA LEU A 333 -8.53 2.74 16.89
C LEU A 333 -8.23 1.69 17.97
N LEU A 334 -8.63 0.44 17.75
CA LEU A 334 -8.40 -0.65 18.70
C LEU A 334 -6.91 -0.98 18.85
N ASP A 335 -6.10 -0.85 17.79
CA ASP A 335 -4.64 -0.99 17.85
C ASP A 335 -3.94 0.17 18.59
N ARG A 336 -4.53 1.37 18.64
CA ARG A 336 -4.06 2.48 19.48
C ARG A 336 -4.43 2.27 20.96
N MET A 337 -5.67 1.84 21.24
CA MET A 337 -6.09 1.46 22.58
C MET A 337 -5.21 0.32 23.12
N SER A 338 -4.97 -0.73 22.33
CA SER A 338 -4.22 -1.93 22.75
C SER A 338 -2.77 -1.58 23.09
N ARG A 339 -2.12 -0.69 22.33
CA ARG A 339 -0.80 -0.15 22.66
C ARG A 339 -0.76 0.55 24.03
N GLN A 340 -1.70 1.45 24.31
CA GLN A 340 -1.75 2.16 25.60
C GLN A 340 -1.95 1.19 26.78
N VAL A 341 -2.90 0.27 26.67
CA VAL A 341 -3.18 -0.76 27.68
C VAL A 341 -1.97 -1.68 27.90
N CYS A 342 -1.34 -2.14 26.82
CA CYS A 342 -0.12 -2.95 26.88
C CYS A 342 1.06 -2.21 27.54
N ILE A 343 1.21 -0.90 27.32
CA ILE A 343 2.24 -0.07 27.96
C ILE A 343 1.99 0.02 29.49
N LYS A 344 0.76 0.32 29.93
CA LYS A 344 0.40 0.33 31.37
C LYS A 344 0.58 -1.06 32.02
N LEU A 345 0.22 -2.14 31.32
CA LEU A 345 0.46 -3.51 31.81
C LEU A 345 1.93 -3.97 31.77
N LYS A 346 2.79 -3.29 31.01
CA LYS A 346 4.23 -3.56 30.96
C LYS A 346 4.99 -2.82 32.06
N SER A 347 4.66 -1.55 32.36
CA SER A 347 5.25 -0.83 33.50
C SER A 347 4.94 -1.54 34.83
N ALA A 348 3.71 -2.02 35.02
CA ALA A 348 3.31 -2.78 36.21
C ALA A 348 4.05 -4.12 36.42
N LYS A 349 4.96 -4.52 35.52
CA LYS A 349 5.81 -5.72 35.63
C LYS A 349 7.29 -5.38 35.87
N MET A 350 7.61 -4.11 36.11
CA MET A 350 8.96 -3.59 36.31
C MET A 350 8.98 -2.72 37.59
N SER A 351 10.16 -2.46 38.14
CA SER A 351 10.30 -1.45 39.20
C SER A 351 10.04 -0.04 38.66
N HIS A 352 9.80 0.91 39.56
CA HIS A 352 9.62 2.32 39.19
C HIS A 352 10.90 2.87 38.50
N GLN A 353 12.10 2.52 39.00
CA GLN A 353 13.37 2.92 38.38
C GLN A 353 13.55 2.33 36.98
N GLU A 354 13.35 1.02 36.78
CA GLU A 354 13.44 0.40 35.44
C GLU A 354 12.41 0.99 34.46
N THR A 355 11.24 1.35 34.96
CA THR A 355 10.19 2.02 34.16
C THR A 355 10.63 3.42 33.77
N GLU A 356 11.13 4.22 34.70
CA GLU A 356 11.63 5.57 34.46
C GLU A 356 12.82 5.59 33.49
N GLU A 357 13.79 4.68 33.66
CA GLU A 357 14.94 4.52 32.77
C GLU A 357 14.52 4.12 31.34
N LYS A 358 13.53 3.22 31.19
CA LYS A 358 12.99 2.86 29.87
C LYS A 358 12.17 3.99 29.25
N ILE A 359 11.39 4.74 30.01
CA ILE A 359 10.70 5.93 29.51
C ILE A 359 11.73 6.97 29.04
N LYS A 360 12.76 7.27 29.83
CA LYS A 360 13.86 8.18 29.45
C LYS A 360 14.58 7.73 28.18
N ARG A 361 14.76 6.42 27.97
CA ARG A 361 15.31 5.83 26.73
C ARG A 361 14.36 6.04 25.54
N VAL A 362 13.09 5.68 25.68
CA VAL A 362 12.09 5.80 24.62
C VAL A 362 11.87 7.26 24.22
N LEU A 363 11.74 8.18 25.17
CA LEU A 363 11.58 9.62 24.88
C LEU A 363 12.81 10.20 24.17
N ARG A 364 14.05 9.85 24.59
CA ARG A 364 15.27 10.22 23.85
C ARG A 364 15.26 9.66 22.42
N ARG A 365 14.81 8.42 22.27
CA ARG A 365 14.70 7.77 20.96
C ARG A 365 13.61 8.40 20.08
N MET A 366 12.53 8.92 20.67
CA MET A 366 11.50 9.71 20.00
C MET A 366 12.01 11.10 19.59
N GLU A 367 12.90 11.73 20.36
CA GLU A 367 13.64 12.95 19.95
C GLU A 367 14.62 12.66 18.79
N GLU A 368 15.32 11.52 18.82
CA GLU A 368 16.11 11.04 17.67
C GLU A 368 15.21 10.80 16.44
N LEU A 369 14.00 10.26 16.62
CA LEU A 369 13.01 10.16 15.54
C LEU A 369 12.57 11.54 15.06
N GLN A 370 12.30 12.52 15.93
CA GLN A 370 11.90 13.87 15.49
C GLN A 370 12.94 14.48 14.55
N ASN A 371 14.22 14.23 14.82
CA ASN A 371 15.34 14.63 13.95
C ASN A 371 15.40 13.80 12.64
N SER A 372 15.18 12.48 12.70
CA SER A 372 15.02 11.63 11.50
C SER A 372 13.86 12.09 10.60
N GLN A 373 12.69 12.32 11.20
CA GLN A 373 11.47 12.77 10.53
C GLN A 373 11.66 14.14 9.89
N LYS A 374 12.29 15.10 10.59
CA LYS A 374 12.65 16.41 10.03
C LYS A 374 13.55 16.25 8.80
N ARG A 375 14.64 15.48 8.92
CA ARG A 375 15.53 15.18 7.80
C ARG A 375 14.79 14.52 6.62
N ILE A 376 13.88 13.58 6.88
CA ILE A 376 13.06 12.94 5.85
C ILE A 376 12.12 13.97 5.18
N PHE A 377 11.54 14.89 5.95
CA PHE A 377 10.74 16.00 5.42
C PHE A 377 11.56 17.00 4.60
N ASP A 378 12.83 17.21 4.94
CA ASP A 378 13.76 18.05 4.18
C ASP A 378 14.16 17.34 2.86
N GLU A 379 14.56 16.06 2.91
CA GLU A 379 14.84 15.23 1.72
C GLU A 379 13.62 15.13 0.78
N LEU A 380 12.39 15.07 1.32
CA LEU A 380 11.14 15.14 0.53
C LEU A 380 10.93 16.52 -0.12
N SER A 381 11.35 17.60 0.54
CA SER A 381 11.26 18.97 0.01
C SER A 381 12.32 19.24 -1.05
N GLU A 382 13.51 18.64 -0.90
CA GLU A 382 14.58 18.66 -1.91
C GLU A 382 14.15 17.88 -3.15
N HIS A 383 13.61 16.66 -2.99
CA HIS A 383 13.08 15.87 -4.12
C HIS A 383 11.94 16.60 -4.84
N GLN A 384 11.04 17.27 -4.10
CA GLN A 384 10.04 18.16 -4.68
C GLN A 384 10.68 19.29 -5.49
N SER A 385 11.61 20.04 -4.88
CA SER A 385 12.25 21.19 -5.51
C SER A 385 13.01 20.78 -6.78
N LYS A 386 13.76 19.67 -6.73
CA LYS A 386 14.51 19.12 -7.87
C LYS A 386 13.61 18.75 -9.04
N ILE A 387 12.45 18.15 -8.77
CA ILE A 387 11.44 17.84 -9.80
C ILE A 387 10.81 19.12 -10.38
N PHE A 388 10.58 20.14 -9.55
CA PHE A 388 10.03 21.41 -10.01
C PHE A 388 11.03 22.16 -10.91
N GLU A 389 12.32 22.15 -10.58
CA GLU A 389 13.38 22.75 -11.40
C GLU A 389 13.59 21.99 -12.73
N ASP A 390 13.61 20.65 -12.71
CA ASP A 390 13.74 19.82 -13.93
C ASP A 390 12.62 20.11 -14.95
N ILE A 391 11.36 20.18 -14.49
CA ILE A 391 10.24 20.61 -15.33
C ILE A 391 10.43 22.06 -15.81
N LEU A 392 10.86 22.97 -14.92
CA LEU A 392 11.02 24.38 -15.23
C LEU A 392 12.09 24.62 -16.30
N GLU A 393 13.22 23.91 -16.23
CA GLU A 393 14.27 23.94 -17.26
C GLU A 393 13.76 23.37 -18.59
N LYS A 394 13.18 22.17 -18.60
CA LYS A 394 12.64 21.54 -19.83
C LYS A 394 11.59 22.42 -20.51
N LEU A 395 10.65 22.97 -19.74
CA LEU A 395 9.56 23.82 -20.26
C LEU A 395 10.08 25.19 -20.71
N ALA A 396 11.05 25.77 -20.00
CA ALA A 396 11.73 27.00 -20.44
C ALA A 396 12.55 26.77 -21.72
N LEU A 397 13.24 25.63 -21.86
CA LEU A 397 13.96 25.23 -23.07
C LEU A 397 13.01 25.02 -24.24
N HIS A 398 11.89 24.31 -24.03
CA HIS A 398 10.85 24.14 -25.05
C HIS A 398 10.36 25.50 -25.57
N PHE A 399 9.95 26.42 -24.69
CA PHE A 399 9.52 27.76 -25.10
C PHE A 399 10.61 28.59 -25.78
N LYS A 400 11.87 28.46 -25.36
CA LYS A 400 13.02 29.19 -25.96
C LYS A 400 13.47 28.63 -27.31
N SER A 401 13.07 27.41 -27.68
CA SER A 401 13.51 26.77 -28.93
C SER A 401 12.99 27.50 -30.18
N GLU A 402 13.81 27.56 -31.24
CA GLU A 402 13.42 28.26 -32.48
C GLU A 402 12.21 27.60 -33.16
N LYS A 403 12.09 26.27 -33.09
CA LYS A 403 10.93 25.50 -33.56
C LYS A 403 9.64 26.03 -32.90
N THR A 404 9.63 26.12 -31.57
CA THR A 404 8.48 26.63 -30.81
C THR A 404 8.24 28.12 -31.07
N ILE A 405 9.28 28.96 -31.07
CA ILE A 405 9.15 30.41 -31.35
C ILE A 405 8.57 30.66 -32.74
N SER A 406 9.03 29.93 -33.76
CA SER A 406 8.57 30.05 -35.14
C SER A 406 7.09 29.64 -35.26
N SER A 407 6.74 28.44 -34.77
CA SER A 407 5.37 27.92 -34.82
C SER A 407 4.39 28.79 -34.02
N PHE A 408 4.72 29.11 -32.77
CA PHE A 408 3.87 29.90 -31.87
C PHE A 408 3.58 31.31 -32.40
N CYS A 409 4.52 31.90 -33.16
CA CYS A 409 4.39 33.23 -33.73
C CYS A 409 3.77 33.27 -35.14
N LYS A 410 3.46 32.14 -35.77
CA LYS A 410 2.86 32.08 -37.12
C LYS A 410 1.33 32.18 -37.02
N TRP A 411 0.71 33.19 -37.63
CA TRP A 411 -0.76 33.39 -37.58
C TRP A 411 -1.34 33.51 -39.00
N SER A 412 -2.40 32.75 -39.33
CA SER A 412 -3.19 32.95 -40.56
C SER A 412 -4.24 34.06 -40.39
N LYS A 413 -4.87 34.50 -41.49
CA LYS A 413 -5.97 35.48 -41.43
C LYS A 413 -7.25 34.95 -40.77
N ASP A 414 -7.36 33.63 -40.66
CA ASP A 414 -8.52 32.91 -40.14
C ASP A 414 -8.35 32.58 -38.63
N GLU A 415 -7.10 32.51 -38.16
CA GLU A 415 -6.73 32.29 -36.75
C GLU A 415 -6.78 33.56 -35.88
N VAL A 416 -6.87 34.75 -36.47
CA VAL A 416 -6.75 36.04 -35.76
C VAL A 416 -8.13 36.61 -35.36
N PRO A 417 -8.29 37.15 -34.15
CA PRO A 417 -9.56 37.67 -33.70
C PRO A 417 -9.99 38.92 -34.48
N LYS A 418 -11.28 39.00 -34.84
CA LYS A 418 -11.83 40.16 -35.57
C LYS A 418 -11.79 41.42 -34.68
N PRO A 419 -11.47 42.61 -35.25
CA PRO A 419 -11.41 43.86 -34.48
C PRO A 419 -12.78 44.28 -33.96
N LEU A 420 -12.89 44.50 -32.65
CA LEU A 420 -14.12 44.93 -31.97
C LEU A 420 -14.25 46.46 -31.95
N GLN A 421 -15.39 46.97 -31.47
CA GLN A 421 -15.69 48.41 -31.48
C GLN A 421 -14.66 49.26 -30.71
N THR A 422 -14.10 48.75 -29.61
CA THR A 422 -13.03 49.44 -28.89
C THR A 422 -11.71 48.65 -28.86
N TRP A 423 -10.61 49.37 -28.68
CA TRP A 423 -9.31 48.76 -28.44
C TRP A 423 -9.26 47.93 -27.16
N ARG A 424 -10.05 48.27 -26.13
CA ARG A 424 -10.03 47.51 -24.85
C ARG A 424 -10.46 46.07 -25.09
N ASP A 425 -11.53 45.91 -25.84
CA ASP A 425 -12.20 44.63 -26.04
C ASP A 425 -11.41 43.81 -27.07
N THR A 426 -10.98 44.46 -28.16
CA THR A 426 -10.04 43.88 -29.14
C THR A 426 -8.76 43.38 -28.47
N LYS A 427 -8.17 44.15 -27.54
CA LYS A 427 -6.97 43.75 -26.77
C LYS A 427 -7.25 42.57 -25.85
N ASN A 428 -8.44 42.49 -25.25
CA ASN A 428 -8.82 41.37 -24.40
C ASN A 428 -8.96 40.08 -25.22
N GLU A 429 -9.60 40.15 -26.39
CA GLU A 429 -9.75 38.99 -27.29
C GLU A 429 -8.39 38.55 -27.87
N VAL A 430 -7.52 39.50 -28.24
CA VAL A 430 -6.10 39.24 -28.59
C VAL A 430 -5.35 38.52 -27.46
N LEU A 431 -5.58 38.88 -26.19
CA LEU A 431 -4.97 38.21 -25.05
C LEU A 431 -5.53 36.79 -24.84
N LYS A 432 -6.83 36.58 -25.08
CA LYS A 432 -7.50 35.28 -25.02
C LYS A 432 -6.99 34.33 -26.11
N TYR A 433 -6.86 34.78 -27.36
CA TYR A 433 -6.31 33.96 -28.44
C TYR A 433 -4.84 33.57 -28.20
N VAL A 434 -4.02 34.48 -27.67
CA VAL A 434 -2.64 34.15 -27.25
C VAL A 434 -2.63 33.22 -26.01
N SER A 435 -3.63 33.30 -25.11
CA SER A 435 -3.80 32.32 -24.02
C SER A 435 -4.08 30.94 -24.55
N GLU A 436 -5.02 30.81 -25.48
CA GLU A 436 -5.47 29.53 -26.03
C GLU A 436 -4.30 28.81 -26.69
N ARG A 437 -3.56 29.51 -27.55
CA ARG A 437 -2.34 28.97 -28.16
C ARG A 437 -1.24 28.66 -27.14
N THR A 438 -1.18 29.37 -26.01
CA THR A 438 -0.24 29.02 -24.92
C THR A 438 -0.61 27.70 -24.25
N HIS A 439 -1.90 27.49 -23.93
CA HIS A 439 -2.38 26.20 -23.39
C HIS A 439 -2.15 25.06 -24.39
N GLN A 440 -2.46 25.27 -25.67
CA GLN A 440 -2.23 24.28 -26.74
C GLN A 440 -0.78 23.80 -26.82
N PHE A 441 0.21 24.71 -26.77
CA PHE A 441 1.62 24.33 -26.84
C PHE A 441 2.11 23.59 -25.57
N VAL A 442 1.65 23.99 -24.37
CA VAL A 442 1.97 23.25 -23.14
C VAL A 442 1.34 21.85 -23.16
N LYS A 443 0.11 21.73 -23.67
CA LYS A 443 -0.61 20.46 -23.82
C LYS A 443 0.04 19.55 -24.86
N GLN A 444 0.54 20.09 -25.96
CA GLN A 444 1.33 19.33 -26.93
C GLN A 444 2.63 18.83 -26.28
N TRP A 445 3.37 19.70 -25.59
CA TRP A 445 4.62 19.32 -24.91
C TRP A 445 4.40 18.24 -23.84
N GLU A 446 3.33 18.32 -23.03
CA GLU A 446 3.00 17.28 -22.05
C GLU A 446 2.46 15.99 -22.70
N ASN A 447 1.76 16.07 -23.84
CA ASN A 447 1.38 14.87 -24.60
C ASN A 447 2.61 14.15 -25.20
N GLU A 448 3.61 14.90 -25.68
CA GLU A 448 4.87 14.37 -26.20
C GLU A 448 5.78 13.83 -25.07
N GLY A 449 5.77 14.45 -23.89
CA GLY A 449 6.69 14.13 -22.79
C GLY A 449 6.12 13.28 -21.65
N ASN A 450 4.91 13.56 -21.18
CA ASN A 450 4.36 13.11 -19.89
C ASN A 450 5.26 13.50 -18.70
N GLU A 451 5.82 14.71 -18.69
CA GLU A 451 6.78 15.15 -17.66
C GLU A 451 6.08 15.47 -16.33
N PHE A 452 4.93 16.16 -16.36
CA PHE A 452 4.15 16.42 -15.15
C PHE A 452 3.55 15.14 -14.56
N ASP A 453 3.05 14.21 -15.38
CA ASP A 453 2.55 12.92 -14.88
C ASP A 453 3.67 12.06 -14.28
N ARG A 454 4.84 11.96 -14.95
CA ARG A 454 6.02 11.26 -14.40
C ARG A 454 6.50 11.89 -13.09
N ALA A 455 6.52 13.21 -13.00
CA ALA A 455 6.84 13.94 -11.78
C ALA A 455 5.85 13.64 -10.65
N ARG A 456 4.55 13.69 -10.92
CA ARG A 456 3.49 13.40 -9.95
C ARG A 456 3.59 11.99 -9.38
N VAL A 457 3.79 10.98 -10.23
CA VAL A 457 4.01 9.59 -9.81
C VAL A 457 5.29 9.46 -8.98
N SER A 458 6.40 10.08 -9.42
CA SER A 458 7.69 10.06 -8.70
C SER A 458 7.59 10.69 -7.31
N LEU A 459 6.89 11.83 -7.17
CA LEU A 459 6.64 12.47 -5.88
C LEU A 459 5.85 11.55 -4.95
N ILE A 460 4.73 10.99 -5.42
CA ILE A 460 3.85 10.17 -4.60
C ILE A 460 4.54 8.87 -4.18
N GLN A 461 5.26 8.19 -5.08
CA GLN A 461 6.05 7.00 -4.76
C GLN A 461 7.17 7.28 -3.76
N HIS A 462 7.89 8.39 -3.89
CA HIS A 462 8.93 8.78 -2.93
C HIS A 462 8.32 9.08 -1.56
N CYS A 463 7.21 9.83 -1.51
CA CYS A 463 6.45 10.08 -0.28
C CYS A 463 5.96 8.80 0.39
N CYS A 464 5.37 7.85 -0.35
CA CYS A 464 4.95 6.56 0.20
C CYS A 464 6.15 5.79 0.78
N LYS A 465 7.27 5.71 0.05
CA LYS A 465 8.49 5.04 0.51
C LYS A 465 9.06 5.68 1.78
N LYS A 466 9.00 7.01 1.90
CA LYS A 466 9.43 7.72 3.11
C LYS A 466 8.44 7.54 4.27
N TYR A 467 7.13 7.55 4.00
CA TYR A 467 6.12 7.22 5.00
C TYR A 467 6.32 5.81 5.57
N ASP A 468 6.47 4.80 4.72
CA ASP A 468 6.75 3.40 5.12
C ASP A 468 8.00 3.28 6.02
N ILE A 469 9.01 4.14 5.84
CA ILE A 469 10.21 4.20 6.69
C ILE A 469 9.88 4.85 8.04
N MET A 470 9.20 6.01 8.05
CA MET A 470 8.83 6.73 9.27
C MET A 470 7.86 5.93 10.15
N GLU A 471 6.96 5.16 9.53
CA GLU A 471 6.02 4.25 10.19
C GLU A 471 6.75 3.07 10.85
N GLU A 472 7.72 2.45 10.15
CA GLU A 472 8.54 1.38 10.73
C GLU A 472 9.47 1.92 11.83
N GLU A 473 10.06 3.12 11.66
CA GLU A 473 10.85 3.81 12.69
C GLU A 473 10.03 4.09 13.95
N MET A 474 8.80 4.60 13.84
CA MET A 474 7.91 4.78 14.99
C MET A 474 7.52 3.46 15.66
N ARG A 475 7.32 2.40 14.86
CA ARG A 475 7.03 1.05 15.36
C ARG A 475 8.21 0.47 16.15
N GLU A 476 9.43 0.57 15.65
CA GLU A 476 10.63 0.09 16.35
C GLU A 476 10.81 0.77 17.73
N VAL A 477 10.47 2.06 17.86
CA VAL A 477 10.61 2.80 19.12
C VAL A 477 9.49 2.50 20.13
N ALA A 478 8.26 2.24 19.66
CA ALA A 478 7.22 1.69 20.53
C ALA A 478 7.57 0.28 21.02
N GLU A 479 8.22 -0.54 20.18
CA GLU A 479 8.72 -1.86 20.54
C GLU A 479 9.84 -1.83 21.61
N ASP A 480 10.73 -0.82 21.60
CA ASP A 480 11.85 -0.69 22.56
C ASP A 480 11.38 -0.71 24.04
N PHE A 481 10.18 -0.20 24.34
CA PHE A 481 9.61 -0.26 25.70
C PHE A 481 9.29 -1.69 26.18
N PHE A 482 8.97 -2.59 25.25
CA PHE A 482 8.56 -3.95 25.58
C PHE A 482 9.73 -4.90 25.84
N PHE A 483 10.95 -4.51 25.53
CA PHE A 483 12.14 -5.33 25.79
C PHE A 483 12.55 -5.36 27.26
N VAL A 484 13.34 -6.38 27.56
CA VAL A 484 14.11 -6.51 28.80
C VAL A 484 15.56 -6.58 28.34
N ASP A 485 16.33 -5.54 28.66
CA ASP A 485 17.78 -5.70 28.73
C ASP A 485 18.03 -6.64 29.91
N GLU A 486 18.62 -7.80 29.68
CA GLU A 486 19.26 -8.53 30.78
C GLU A 486 20.44 -7.68 31.26
N VAL A 487 20.55 -7.51 32.58
CA VAL A 487 21.33 -6.45 33.25
C VAL A 487 22.76 -6.34 32.70
N ASP A 488 23.21 -5.11 32.45
CA ASP A 488 24.54 -4.80 31.90
C ASP A 488 25.65 -5.45 32.73
N GLY A 489 26.45 -6.26 32.04
CA GLY A 489 27.49 -7.13 32.58
C GLY A 489 28.88 -6.86 32.01
N GLY A 490 29.16 -5.63 31.56
CA GLY A 490 30.52 -5.15 31.34
C GLY A 490 31.28 -5.84 30.20
N LEU A 491 30.87 -5.60 28.95
CA LEU A 491 31.70 -5.91 27.78
C LEU A 491 32.93 -4.99 27.71
N PRO A 492 34.15 -5.52 27.49
CA PRO A 492 35.32 -4.70 27.19
C PRO A 492 35.12 -3.87 25.92
N GLN A 493 35.66 -2.65 25.91
CA GLN A 493 35.74 -1.83 24.69
C GLN A 493 36.79 -2.42 23.74
N ASP A 494 36.39 -2.76 22.52
CA ASP A 494 37.29 -3.21 21.45
C ASP A 494 37.39 -2.08 20.41
N GLU A 495 38.53 -1.37 20.40
CA GLU A 495 38.75 -0.20 19.53
C GLU A 495 39.14 -0.62 18.10
N GLY A 496 38.16 -0.72 17.19
CA GLY A 496 38.48 -0.87 15.75
C GLY A 496 37.34 -1.36 14.86
N GLY A 497 36.43 -0.48 14.46
CA GLY A 497 35.32 -0.88 13.58
C GLY A 497 34.45 0.27 13.06
N GLU A 498 34.98 1.09 12.16
CA GLU A 498 34.16 2.11 11.49
C GLU A 498 33.00 1.51 10.67
N ASN A 499 31.84 2.17 10.72
CA ASN A 499 30.85 2.19 9.63
C ASN A 499 30.26 0.83 9.18
N LEU A 500 29.93 -0.10 10.09
CA LEU A 500 29.00 -1.20 9.78
C LEU A 500 27.55 -0.67 9.64
N LYS A 501 27.29 0.08 8.56
CA LYS A 501 25.98 0.66 8.23
C LYS A 501 24.93 -0.45 8.15
N ARG A 502 23.87 -0.35 8.96
CA ARG A 502 22.70 -1.28 8.97
C ARG A 502 21.88 -1.16 7.67
N SER A 503 22.40 -1.68 6.56
CA SER A 503 21.80 -1.63 5.22
C SER A 503 20.64 -2.62 5.03
N ARG A 504 19.60 -2.53 5.86
CA ARG A 504 18.34 -3.30 5.69
C ARG A 504 17.48 -2.74 4.55
N VAL A 505 17.94 -2.93 3.31
CA VAL A 505 17.12 -2.69 2.10
C VAL A 505 16.16 -3.86 1.92
N ARG A 506 15.04 -3.86 2.66
CA ARG A 506 13.98 -4.86 2.53
C ARG A 506 13.31 -4.78 1.15
N GLY A 507 13.29 -5.90 0.43
CA GLY A 507 12.43 -6.09 -0.73
C GLY A 507 10.99 -6.39 -0.32
N ARG A 508 10.19 -5.37 0.03
CA ARG A 508 8.72 -5.51 0.07
C ARG A 508 8.19 -5.74 -1.35
N LEU A 509 7.13 -6.54 -1.51
CA LEU A 509 6.29 -6.50 -2.72
C LEU A 509 5.63 -5.10 -2.86
N PRO A 510 5.10 -4.69 -4.03
CA PRO A 510 4.75 -3.29 -4.33
C PRO A 510 3.51 -2.73 -3.58
N THR A 511 3.11 -3.35 -2.48
CA THR A 511 2.07 -2.85 -1.55
C THR A 511 2.74 -2.19 -0.35
N SER A 512 3.03 -0.89 -0.45
CA SER A 512 3.54 -0.08 0.66
C SER A 512 2.51 0.00 1.81
N THR A 513 2.99 0.13 3.06
CA THR A 513 2.14 0.11 4.27
C THR A 513 1.32 1.38 4.46
N ALA A 514 1.74 2.48 3.82
CA ALA A 514 0.90 3.64 3.49
C ALA A 514 -0.59 3.26 3.33
N PRO A 515 -1.51 3.88 4.09
CA PRO A 515 -2.94 3.61 3.96
C PRO A 515 -3.49 3.75 2.51
N PRO A 516 -4.64 3.13 2.17
CA PRO A 516 -5.17 3.18 0.80
C PRO A 516 -5.38 4.61 0.28
N TRP A 517 -5.82 5.51 1.15
CA TRP A 517 -5.98 6.94 0.87
C TRP A 517 -4.66 7.66 0.59
N LEU A 518 -3.59 7.23 1.26
CA LEU A 518 -2.24 7.74 1.10
C LEU A 518 -1.67 7.31 -0.27
N ARG A 519 -2.05 6.12 -0.77
CA ARG A 519 -1.64 5.62 -2.09
C ARG A 519 -2.46 6.12 -3.29
N GLN A 520 -3.65 6.71 -3.09
CA GLN A 520 -4.59 7.06 -4.17
C GLN A 520 -4.61 8.55 -4.57
N GLY A 521 -3.59 9.32 -4.22
CA GLY A 521 -3.45 10.76 -4.56
C GLY A 521 -3.20 11.11 -6.03
N LEU A 522 -3.49 10.20 -6.97
CA LEU A 522 -3.22 10.36 -8.40
C LEU A 522 -4.43 10.94 -9.15
N ALA A 523 -4.66 12.25 -9.01
CA ALA A 523 -5.36 13.04 -10.03
C ALA A 523 -4.43 13.34 -11.22
N SER A 524 -4.92 13.90 -12.35
CA SER A 524 -4.04 14.36 -13.44
C SER A 524 -3.68 15.83 -13.38
N VAL A 525 -2.73 16.20 -14.24
CA VAL A 525 -2.51 17.55 -14.76
C VAL A 525 -3.83 18.23 -15.18
N VAL A 526 -4.07 19.46 -14.69
CA VAL A 526 -5.14 20.38 -15.12
C VAL A 526 -4.47 21.67 -15.59
N ILE A 527 -4.35 21.84 -16.91
CA ILE A 527 -3.53 22.88 -17.55
C ILE A 527 -4.26 24.24 -17.50
N GLY A 528 -4.40 24.77 -16.29
CA GLY A 528 -4.95 26.09 -16.03
C GLY A 528 -4.16 27.17 -16.76
N SER A 529 -4.86 28.08 -17.45
CA SER A 529 -4.25 29.12 -18.27
C SER A 529 -3.16 29.90 -17.51
N PRO A 530 -1.93 29.99 -18.05
CA PRO A 530 -0.86 30.82 -17.48
C PRO A 530 -1.20 32.32 -17.39
N LEU A 531 -2.25 32.78 -18.07
CA LEU A 531 -2.63 34.19 -18.14
C LEU A 531 -3.53 34.68 -17.00
N SER A 532 -4.08 33.79 -16.14
CA SER A 532 -4.77 34.26 -14.92
C SER A 532 -3.83 35.03 -13.98
N MET A 533 -2.54 34.69 -13.96
CA MET A 533 -1.51 35.35 -13.15
C MET A 533 -0.95 36.65 -13.76
N LEU A 534 -1.36 37.02 -14.97
CA LEU A 534 -0.96 38.28 -15.62
C LEU A 534 -1.95 39.43 -15.37
N GLY A 535 -3.01 39.19 -14.61
CA GLY A 535 -4.04 40.17 -14.27
C GLY A 535 -3.75 40.98 -12.99
N THR A 536 -3.02 42.09 -13.09
CA THR A 536 -3.28 43.38 -12.36
C THR A 536 -2.23 44.44 -12.72
N LYS A 537 -2.44 45.69 -12.24
CA LYS A 537 -1.52 46.85 -12.34
C LYS A 537 -1.06 47.25 -13.76
N LEU A 538 -1.99 47.76 -14.57
CA LEU A 538 -1.65 48.59 -15.76
C LEU A 538 -2.66 49.73 -16.03
N LYS A 539 -3.00 50.49 -14.97
CA LYS A 539 -3.77 51.75 -15.07
C LYS A 539 -2.86 52.91 -15.51
N LYS A 540 -2.76 53.17 -16.82
CA LYS A 540 -2.49 54.52 -17.37
C LYS A 540 -3.40 54.78 -18.58
N LYS A 541 -4.13 55.90 -18.60
CA LYS A 541 -4.85 56.41 -19.78
C LYS A 541 -3.81 57.02 -20.73
N LEU A 542 -3.66 56.53 -21.97
CA LEU A 542 -2.94 57.20 -23.06
C LEU A 542 -3.22 56.50 -24.40
N HIS A 543 -3.37 57.31 -25.47
CA HIS A 543 -3.92 57.02 -26.81
C HIS A 543 -4.17 55.56 -27.22
N TYR A 544 -5.41 55.28 -27.61
CA TYR A 544 -5.89 53.94 -27.98
C TYR A 544 -6.28 53.75 -29.45
N LYS A 545 -6.73 54.78 -30.19
CA LYS A 545 -7.03 54.70 -31.64
C LYS A 545 -5.86 54.09 -32.43
N PRO A 546 -4.62 54.64 -32.37
CA PRO A 546 -3.47 54.16 -33.17
C PRO A 546 -2.91 52.77 -32.79
N LYS A 547 -3.65 51.97 -32.03
CA LYS A 547 -3.37 50.56 -31.72
C LYS A 547 -4.48 49.65 -32.28
N LEU A 548 -5.72 50.13 -32.31
CA LEU A 548 -6.83 49.48 -33.02
C LEU A 548 -6.64 49.58 -34.54
N ASP A 549 -6.23 50.76 -35.02
CA ASP A 549 -5.96 50.99 -36.44
C ASP A 549 -4.83 50.04 -36.92
N ARG A 550 -3.67 50.07 -36.24
CA ARG A 550 -2.55 49.12 -36.45
C ARG A 550 -2.86 47.62 -36.23
N PHE A 551 -4.02 47.28 -35.69
CA PHE A 551 -4.49 45.89 -35.62
C PHE A 551 -5.46 45.55 -36.76
N ARG A 552 -6.14 46.55 -37.34
CA ARG A 552 -6.94 46.42 -38.57
C ARG A 552 -6.03 46.34 -39.80
N ASP A 553 -4.95 47.12 -39.82
CA ASP A 553 -4.00 47.20 -40.93
C ASP A 553 -3.27 45.85 -41.16
N ASP A 554 -2.74 45.25 -40.09
CA ASP A 554 -2.13 43.91 -40.12
C ASP A 554 -2.37 43.17 -38.78
N PRO A 555 -3.48 42.41 -38.66
CA PRO A 555 -3.77 41.62 -37.48
C PRO A 555 -2.72 40.51 -37.26
N CYS A 556 -2.18 39.92 -38.34
CA CYS A 556 -1.25 38.79 -38.26
C CYS A 556 0.10 39.21 -37.68
N ALA A 557 0.75 40.24 -38.23
CA ALA A 557 2.02 40.74 -37.68
C ALA A 557 1.83 41.31 -36.27
N TYR A 558 0.67 41.91 -35.96
CA TYR A 558 0.35 42.29 -34.58
C TYR A 558 0.33 41.06 -33.66
N MET A 559 -0.39 39.99 -34.04
CA MET A 559 -0.49 38.75 -33.27
C MET A 559 0.85 38.03 -33.14
N SER A 560 1.67 37.95 -34.20
CA SER A 560 3.05 37.46 -34.15
C SER A 560 3.90 38.25 -33.15
N LYS A 561 3.85 39.59 -33.20
CA LYS A 561 4.58 40.49 -32.31
C LYS A 561 4.10 40.39 -30.85
N ARG A 562 2.79 40.20 -30.65
CA ARG A 562 2.18 40.02 -29.32
C ARG A 562 2.55 38.65 -28.73
N SER A 563 2.51 37.60 -29.54
CA SER A 563 2.89 36.22 -29.20
C SER A 563 4.36 36.15 -28.82
N ARG A 564 5.27 36.68 -29.65
CA ARG A 564 6.72 36.75 -29.33
C ARG A 564 7.00 37.49 -28.02
N LYS A 565 6.22 38.52 -27.68
CA LYS A 565 6.32 39.22 -26.38
C LYS A 565 5.67 38.43 -25.22
N CYS A 566 4.65 37.61 -25.46
CA CYS A 566 4.07 36.74 -24.44
C CYS A 566 4.99 35.58 -24.10
N LEU A 567 5.53 34.90 -25.13
CA LEU A 567 6.47 33.78 -25.02
C LEU A 567 7.70 34.17 -24.18
N LYS A 568 8.31 35.33 -24.45
CA LYS A 568 9.43 35.88 -23.64
C LYS A 568 9.08 36.20 -22.17
N VAL A 569 7.80 36.31 -21.82
CA VAL A 569 7.35 36.61 -20.44
C VAL A 569 6.92 35.34 -19.72
N ILE A 570 6.30 34.37 -20.40
CA ILE A 570 5.96 33.08 -19.78
C ILE A 570 7.20 32.20 -19.59
N SER A 571 8.25 32.35 -20.42
CA SER A 571 9.50 31.57 -20.31
C SER A 571 10.45 32.02 -19.18
N THR A 572 9.93 32.68 -18.13
CA THR A 572 10.72 33.10 -16.95
C THR A 572 10.33 32.28 -15.72
N ARG A 573 11.29 32.12 -14.79
CA ARG A 573 11.13 31.33 -13.55
C ARG A 573 9.87 31.74 -12.78
N ASP A 574 9.68 33.04 -12.57
CA ASP A 574 8.55 33.64 -11.84
C ASP A 574 7.17 33.37 -12.47
N ARG A 575 7.12 32.89 -13.72
CA ARG A 575 5.89 32.58 -14.45
C ARG A 575 5.67 31.08 -14.65
N LEU A 576 6.75 30.31 -14.82
CA LEU A 576 6.67 28.85 -14.88
C LEU A 576 6.49 28.22 -13.49
N LEU A 577 7.24 28.66 -12.46
CA LEU A 577 7.22 28.01 -11.15
C LEU A 577 5.81 28.00 -10.50
N PRO A 578 5.04 29.12 -10.47
CA PRO A 578 3.69 29.09 -9.91
C PRO A 578 2.69 28.28 -10.76
N PHE A 579 2.94 28.13 -12.06
CA PHE A 579 2.16 27.25 -12.93
C PHE A 579 2.46 25.77 -12.64
N ILE A 580 3.75 25.40 -12.50
CA ILE A 580 4.22 24.06 -12.15
C ILE A 580 3.69 23.65 -10.77
N SER A 581 3.77 24.54 -9.77
CA SER A 581 3.18 24.32 -8.44
C SER A 581 1.68 23.99 -8.50
N LYS A 582 0.95 24.58 -9.46
CA LYS A 582 -0.46 24.29 -9.69
C LYS A 582 -0.70 22.99 -10.47
N GLN A 583 0.21 22.60 -11.38
CA GLN A 583 0.13 21.31 -12.08
C GLN A 583 0.43 20.11 -11.17
N LEU A 584 1.11 20.33 -10.04
CA LEU A 584 1.48 19.30 -9.06
C LEU A 584 0.81 19.52 -7.69
N GLU A 585 -0.21 20.37 -7.61
CA GLU A 585 -0.82 20.82 -6.34
C GLU A 585 -1.30 19.67 -5.45
N ASP A 586 -1.91 18.63 -6.04
CA ASP A 586 -2.42 17.47 -5.30
C ASP A 586 -1.30 16.68 -4.61
N ALA A 587 -0.14 16.53 -5.27
CA ALA A 587 1.05 15.87 -4.70
C ALA A 587 1.71 16.71 -3.60
N VAL A 588 1.64 18.05 -3.68
CA VAL A 588 2.13 18.96 -2.65
C VAL A 588 1.18 19.00 -1.43
N LEU A 589 -0.13 18.99 -1.65
CA LEU A 589 -1.14 18.84 -0.59
C LEU A 589 -1.00 17.50 0.13
N TYR A 590 -0.71 16.44 -0.62
CA TYR A 590 -0.43 15.11 -0.11
C TYR A 590 0.82 15.07 0.79
N LEU A 591 1.96 15.62 0.33
CA LEU A 591 3.16 15.76 1.17
C LEU A 591 2.88 16.60 2.43
N ARG A 592 2.06 17.66 2.31
CA ARG A 592 1.67 18.48 3.47
C ARG A 592 0.89 17.69 4.51
N ARG A 593 -0.10 16.87 4.10
CA ARG A 593 -0.85 15.99 5.02
C ARG A 593 0.05 15.00 5.78
N ILE A 594 1.11 14.49 5.14
CA ILE A 594 2.09 13.64 5.81
C ILE A 594 2.86 14.44 6.88
N LYS A 595 3.32 15.65 6.52
CA LYS A 595 4.00 16.58 7.45
C LYS A 595 3.11 17.05 8.61
N GLU A 596 1.79 17.11 8.41
CA GLU A 596 0.80 17.48 9.43
C GLU A 596 0.41 16.29 10.33
N LYS A 597 0.31 15.07 9.79
CA LYS A 597 -0.19 13.90 10.53
C LYS A 597 0.87 13.13 11.32
N ILE A 598 2.08 12.92 10.78
CA ILE A 598 3.09 12.13 11.51
C ILE A 598 3.50 12.77 12.84
N PRO A 599 3.75 14.09 12.95
CA PRO A 599 4.06 14.72 14.23
C PRO A 599 2.96 14.52 15.28
N LYS A 600 1.68 14.67 14.91
CA LYS A 600 0.53 14.41 15.80
C LYS A 600 0.48 12.98 16.32
N LEU A 601 0.78 11.99 15.46
CA LEU A 601 0.83 10.59 15.88
C LEU A 601 2.00 10.34 16.86
N ARG A 602 3.16 10.94 16.60
CA ARG A 602 4.33 10.88 17.49
C ARG A 602 4.06 11.59 18.82
N GLU A 603 3.45 12.77 18.81
CA GLU A 603 3.10 13.55 20.01
C GLU A 603 2.04 12.85 20.85
N GLY A 604 1.07 12.18 20.21
CA GLY A 604 0.13 11.29 20.89
C GLY A 604 0.83 10.08 21.52
N ASP A 605 1.76 9.44 20.81
CA ASP A 605 2.53 8.30 21.32
C ASP A 605 3.52 8.74 22.45
N GLU A 606 4.13 9.92 22.37
CA GLU A 606 4.98 10.56 23.39
C GLU A 606 4.21 10.86 24.68
N LEU A 607 2.98 11.36 24.56
CA LEU A 607 2.13 11.68 25.71
C LEU A 607 1.78 10.43 26.54
N ILE A 608 1.69 9.24 25.93
CA ILE A 608 1.53 7.97 26.67
C ILE A 608 2.66 7.80 27.70
N TYR A 609 3.91 8.05 27.29
CA TYR A 609 5.09 7.85 28.13
C TYR A 609 5.27 8.98 29.14
N GLN A 610 4.86 10.21 28.83
CA GLN A 610 4.84 11.33 29.79
C GLN A 610 3.81 11.06 30.90
N ARG A 611 2.56 10.72 30.54
CA ARG A 611 1.49 10.29 31.47
C ARG A 611 1.76 8.93 32.16
N LEU A 612 2.91 8.32 31.92
CA LEU A 612 3.40 7.11 32.62
C LEU A 612 4.44 7.43 33.69
N LEU A 613 5.11 8.59 33.62
CA LEU A 613 5.92 9.14 34.71
C LEU A 613 5.04 9.74 35.81
N GLU A 614 3.87 10.28 35.43
CA GLU A 614 2.87 10.87 36.33
C GLU A 614 1.99 9.82 37.05
N ASP A 615 2.10 8.52 36.72
CA ASP A 615 1.23 7.48 37.25
C ASP A 615 1.80 6.86 38.55
N GLU A 616 1.40 7.42 39.70
CA GLU A 616 1.84 6.99 41.03
C GLU A 616 1.23 5.64 41.50
N ARG A 617 0.36 4.99 40.70
CA ARG A 617 -0.39 3.80 41.11
C ARG A 617 0.48 2.55 41.26
N GLY A 618 0.10 1.70 42.22
CA GLY A 618 0.79 0.45 42.47
C GLY A 618 0.60 -0.59 41.37
N SER A 619 1.60 -1.45 41.13
CA SER A 619 1.53 -2.57 40.16
C SER A 619 0.23 -3.37 40.24
N THR A 620 -0.21 -3.72 41.46
CA THR A 620 -1.44 -4.48 41.72
C THR A 620 -2.70 -3.74 41.26
N GLU A 621 -2.72 -2.41 41.42
CA GLU A 621 -3.84 -1.54 41.05
C GLU A 621 -3.92 -1.36 39.53
N ILE A 622 -2.80 -1.03 38.89
CA ILE A 622 -2.70 -0.93 37.42
C ILE A 622 -3.14 -2.26 36.78
N ARG A 623 -2.69 -3.40 37.29
CA ARG A 623 -3.10 -4.72 36.77
C ARG A 623 -4.60 -5.00 37.01
N LYS A 624 -5.15 -4.65 38.18
CA LYS A 624 -6.58 -4.81 38.49
C LYS A 624 -7.48 -4.01 37.53
N ILE A 625 -7.04 -2.82 37.10
CA ILE A 625 -7.77 -1.98 36.13
C ILE A 625 -7.55 -2.49 34.70
N TYR A 626 -6.29 -2.64 34.29
CA TYR A 626 -5.94 -2.80 32.88
C TYR A 626 -5.91 -4.26 32.38
N GLU A 627 -5.81 -5.30 33.23
CA GLU A 627 -5.88 -6.70 32.76
C GLU A 627 -7.28 -7.10 32.24
N PRO A 628 -8.40 -6.73 32.90
CA PRO A 628 -9.75 -6.92 32.35
C PRO A 628 -9.95 -6.18 31.02
N LEU A 629 -9.56 -4.89 30.97
CA LEU A 629 -9.65 -4.08 29.75
C LEU A 629 -8.84 -4.69 28.60
N ASN A 630 -7.64 -5.20 28.86
CA ASN A 630 -6.82 -5.88 27.85
C ASN A 630 -7.52 -7.12 27.27
N ASN A 631 -8.19 -7.91 28.11
CA ASN A 631 -8.87 -9.12 27.66
C ASN A 631 -10.07 -8.81 26.76
N GLU A 632 -10.89 -7.82 27.12
CA GLU A 632 -12.03 -7.40 26.30
C GLU A 632 -11.57 -6.70 25.00
N LEU A 633 -10.53 -5.88 25.08
CA LEU A 633 -9.93 -5.23 23.91
C LEU A 633 -9.35 -6.24 22.91
N GLU A 634 -8.63 -7.25 23.41
CA GLU A 634 -8.17 -8.35 22.56
C GLU A 634 -9.33 -9.17 21.98
N PHE A 635 -10.41 -9.36 22.73
CA PHE A 635 -11.63 -9.98 22.21
C PHE A 635 -12.27 -9.13 21.08
N LEU A 636 -12.41 -7.81 21.26
CA LEU A 636 -12.91 -6.90 20.22
C LEU A 636 -12.01 -6.94 18.96
N ARG A 637 -10.69 -6.81 19.11
CA ARG A 637 -9.72 -6.92 17.99
C ARG A 637 -9.86 -8.24 17.24
N ARG A 638 -10.03 -9.36 17.95
CA ARG A 638 -10.26 -10.69 17.35
C ARG A 638 -11.60 -10.76 16.61
N ASN A 639 -12.68 -10.20 17.15
CA ASN A 639 -13.97 -10.15 16.47
C ASN A 639 -13.95 -9.29 15.20
N VAL A 640 -13.30 -8.11 15.24
CA VAL A 640 -13.06 -7.28 14.04
C VAL A 640 -12.22 -8.04 13.02
N THR A 641 -11.16 -8.74 13.44
CA THR A 641 -10.34 -9.56 12.54
C THR A 641 -11.15 -10.69 11.89
N VAL A 642 -12.02 -11.38 12.65
CA VAL A 642 -12.93 -12.41 12.11
C VAL A 642 -13.90 -11.82 11.09
N TYR A 643 -14.44 -10.63 11.35
CA TYR A 643 -15.29 -9.90 10.40
C TYR A 643 -14.53 -9.51 9.13
N THR A 644 -13.33 -8.92 9.26
CA THR A 644 -12.44 -8.59 8.12
C THR A 644 -12.15 -9.82 7.27
N LEU A 645 -11.88 -10.97 7.88
CA LEU A 645 -11.61 -12.21 7.15
C LEU A 645 -12.86 -12.83 6.51
N ARG A 646 -14.00 -12.87 7.20
CA ARG A 646 -15.23 -13.52 6.68
C ARG A 646 -15.98 -12.70 5.64
N GLU A 647 -16.06 -11.38 5.85
CA GLU A 647 -17.06 -10.53 5.16
C GLU A 647 -16.44 -9.57 4.13
N ILE A 648 -15.18 -9.18 4.34
CA ILE A 648 -14.50 -8.06 3.66
C ILE A 648 -13.38 -8.51 2.71
N ARG A 649 -12.68 -9.57 3.12
CA ARG A 649 -11.57 -10.17 2.38
C ARG A 649 -12.08 -10.96 1.17
N GLN A 650 -11.28 -10.92 0.11
CA GLN A 650 -11.39 -11.87 -1.00
C GLN A 650 -10.29 -12.93 -0.85
N SER A 651 -10.61 -14.16 -1.26
CA SER A 651 -9.61 -15.21 -1.53
C SER A 651 -8.59 -14.75 -2.57
N ASP A 652 -7.37 -15.29 -2.52
CA ASP A 652 -6.33 -15.03 -3.52
C ASP A 652 -6.58 -15.77 -4.86
N PHE A 653 -7.63 -16.60 -4.94
CA PHE A 653 -7.96 -17.46 -6.08
C PHE A 653 -9.47 -17.43 -6.35
N ALA A 654 -9.85 -17.50 -7.63
CA ALA A 654 -11.23 -17.79 -8.01
C ALA A 654 -11.59 -19.28 -7.77
N ARG A 655 -12.88 -19.62 -7.77
CA ARG A 655 -13.36 -20.99 -7.51
C ARG A 655 -12.90 -21.98 -8.59
N GLU A 656 -12.68 -21.49 -9.79
CA GLU A 656 -12.25 -22.23 -10.97
C GLU A 656 -10.72 -22.41 -11.02
N GLU A 657 -9.97 -21.57 -10.31
CA GLU A 657 -8.51 -21.62 -10.25
C GLU A 657 -7.98 -22.64 -9.24
N LEU A 658 -8.68 -22.85 -8.11
CA LEU A 658 -8.25 -23.79 -7.07
C LEU A 658 -9.19 -25.00 -6.98
N LYS A 659 -8.81 -26.11 -7.62
CA LYS A 659 -9.53 -27.38 -7.55
C LYS A 659 -9.00 -28.20 -6.37
N CYS A 660 -9.89 -28.55 -5.44
CA CYS A 660 -9.60 -29.46 -4.33
C CYS A 660 -10.87 -30.24 -4.02
N ASP A 661 -10.75 -31.56 -3.92
CA ASP A 661 -11.79 -32.42 -3.35
C ASP A 661 -11.37 -32.74 -1.91
N VAL A 662 -12.09 -32.17 -0.94
CA VAL A 662 -11.84 -32.36 0.49
C VAL A 662 -12.69 -33.47 1.11
N GLU A 663 -13.58 -34.08 0.33
CA GLU A 663 -14.44 -35.19 0.76
C GLU A 663 -13.87 -36.54 0.26
N ASN A 664 -13.11 -36.53 -0.85
CA ASN A 664 -12.38 -37.70 -1.33
C ASN A 664 -11.03 -37.91 -0.61
N PHE A 665 -10.91 -39.07 0.06
CA PHE A 665 -9.70 -39.52 0.75
C PHE A 665 -8.48 -39.73 -0.16
N ASP A 666 -8.63 -39.92 -1.49
CA ASP A 666 -7.50 -40.02 -2.43
C ASP A 666 -6.65 -38.73 -2.49
N PHE A 667 -7.21 -37.60 -2.04
CA PHE A 667 -6.52 -36.32 -1.94
C PHE A 667 -5.95 -36.05 -0.54
N PHE A 668 -6.18 -36.91 0.46
CA PHE A 668 -5.61 -36.73 1.81
C PHE A 668 -4.08 -36.95 1.80
N ILE A 669 -3.33 -36.00 2.36
CA ILE A 669 -1.87 -36.11 2.54
C ILE A 669 -1.53 -36.41 4.01
N GLY A 670 -2.21 -35.76 4.95
CA GLY A 670 -1.96 -35.95 6.38
C GLY A 670 -2.82 -35.07 7.28
N GLY A 671 -3.03 -35.50 8.52
CA GLY A 671 -3.77 -34.76 9.55
C GLY A 671 -2.89 -34.40 10.74
N GLY A 672 -2.94 -33.15 11.18
CA GLY A 672 -2.37 -32.68 12.44
C GLY A 672 -3.44 -32.09 13.36
N SER A 673 -3.07 -31.75 14.60
CA SER A 673 -4.00 -31.37 15.67
C SER A 673 -4.95 -30.21 15.34
N PHE A 674 -4.58 -29.32 14.41
CA PHE A 674 -5.32 -28.09 14.07
C PHE A 674 -5.72 -27.99 12.59
N SER A 675 -5.20 -28.88 11.73
CA SER A 675 -5.40 -28.79 10.28
C SER A 675 -5.19 -30.12 9.58
N THR A 676 -5.94 -30.34 8.50
CA THR A 676 -5.73 -31.45 7.56
C THR A 676 -5.16 -30.92 6.24
N VAL A 677 -4.18 -31.62 5.68
CA VAL A 677 -3.52 -31.27 4.42
C VAL A 677 -4.02 -32.17 3.30
N PHE A 678 -4.50 -31.55 2.23
CA PHE A 678 -4.99 -32.20 1.02
C PHE A 678 -4.09 -31.87 -0.18
N ARG A 679 -4.12 -32.72 -1.20
CA ARG A 679 -3.59 -32.45 -2.53
C ARG A 679 -4.62 -31.64 -3.32
N GLY A 680 -4.17 -30.72 -4.16
CA GLY A 680 -5.04 -29.95 -5.04
C GLY A 680 -4.36 -29.56 -6.35
N ILE A 681 -5.11 -28.89 -7.22
CA ILE A 681 -4.64 -28.37 -8.50
C ILE A 681 -4.89 -26.86 -8.54
N LEU A 682 -3.83 -26.09 -8.74
CA LEU A 682 -3.88 -24.66 -9.02
C LEU A 682 -3.76 -24.44 -10.53
N HIS A 683 -4.83 -23.97 -11.15
CA HIS A 683 -4.90 -23.52 -12.53
C HIS A 683 -4.79 -21.98 -12.56
N ARG A 684 -3.90 -21.43 -13.40
CA ARG A 684 -3.83 -19.98 -13.66
C ARG A 684 -3.86 -19.73 -15.16
N LYS A 685 -4.67 -18.77 -15.61
CA LYS A 685 -4.92 -18.53 -17.04
C LYS A 685 -3.63 -18.17 -17.79
N GLY A 686 -3.20 -19.04 -18.71
CA GLY A 686 -1.95 -18.89 -19.46
C GLY A 686 -0.71 -19.53 -18.82
N SER A 687 -0.89 -20.28 -17.73
CA SER A 687 0.14 -21.11 -17.08
C SER A 687 -0.25 -22.59 -17.13
N PRO A 688 0.72 -23.52 -17.01
CA PRO A 688 0.40 -24.93 -16.76
C PRO A 688 -0.31 -25.10 -15.39
N GLU A 689 -1.05 -26.19 -15.23
CA GLU A 689 -1.61 -26.57 -13.93
C GLU A 689 -0.50 -27.00 -12.96
N ILE A 690 -0.61 -26.57 -11.71
CA ILE A 690 0.38 -26.80 -10.65
C ILE A 690 -0.25 -27.67 -9.57
N MET A 691 0.41 -28.77 -9.21
CA MET A 691 0.00 -29.57 -8.05
C MET A 691 0.37 -28.84 -6.76
N VAL A 692 -0.59 -28.67 -5.86
CA VAL A 692 -0.45 -27.91 -4.61
C VAL A 692 -0.82 -28.75 -3.39
N ALA A 693 -0.27 -28.37 -2.23
CA ALA A 693 -0.74 -28.82 -0.92
C ALA A 693 -1.69 -27.76 -0.35
N ILE A 694 -2.81 -28.19 0.23
CA ILE A 694 -3.86 -27.32 0.76
C ILE A 694 -4.06 -27.68 2.22
N LYS A 695 -3.48 -26.88 3.11
CA LYS A 695 -3.63 -26.98 4.56
C LYS A 695 -4.95 -26.31 4.94
N MET A 696 -5.99 -27.10 5.20
CA MET A 696 -7.29 -26.64 5.69
C MET A 696 -7.33 -26.73 7.22
N TYR A 697 -7.64 -25.62 7.88
CA TYR A 697 -7.88 -25.61 9.33
C TYR A 697 -9.10 -26.46 9.69
N SER A 698 -8.95 -27.29 10.73
CA SER A 698 -9.99 -28.26 11.14
C SER A 698 -11.24 -27.55 11.68
N ASP A 699 -11.04 -26.51 12.50
CA ASP A 699 -12.12 -25.72 13.09
C ASP A 699 -12.60 -24.58 12.18
N PRO A 700 -13.88 -24.18 12.29
CA PRO A 700 -14.36 -22.91 11.75
C PRO A 700 -13.61 -21.71 12.37
N LEU A 701 -13.45 -20.64 11.59
CA LEU A 701 -12.82 -19.41 12.04
C LEU A 701 -13.64 -18.73 13.15
N THR A 702 -13.05 -18.51 14.32
CA THR A 702 -13.66 -17.87 15.49
C THR A 702 -12.71 -16.83 16.09
N SER A 703 -13.20 -15.97 16.99
CA SER A 703 -12.37 -15.02 17.72
C SER A 703 -11.31 -15.70 18.59
N ASN A 704 -11.49 -16.97 18.96
CA ASN A 704 -10.51 -17.72 19.75
C ASN A 704 -9.34 -18.27 18.91
N ASN A 705 -9.57 -18.65 17.64
CA ASN A 705 -8.54 -19.28 16.80
C ASN A 705 -8.00 -18.39 15.66
N VAL A 706 -8.63 -17.25 15.37
CA VAL A 706 -8.26 -16.34 14.24
C VAL A 706 -6.79 -15.93 14.22
N TRP A 707 -6.17 -15.73 15.38
CA TRP A 707 -4.80 -15.26 15.50
C TRP A 707 -3.78 -16.28 14.97
N HIS A 708 -4.01 -17.60 15.16
CA HIS A 708 -3.15 -18.65 14.61
C HIS A 708 -3.01 -18.52 13.10
N PHE A 709 -4.16 -18.40 12.41
CA PHE A 709 -4.19 -18.22 10.95
C PHE A 709 -3.52 -16.90 10.52
N VAL A 710 -3.80 -15.79 11.20
CA VAL A 710 -3.27 -14.47 10.82
C VAL A 710 -1.76 -14.37 11.05
N ASP A 711 -1.23 -14.97 12.12
CA ASP A 711 0.21 -15.02 12.39
C ASP A 711 0.92 -15.98 11.43
N GLU A 712 0.38 -17.18 11.17
CA GLU A 712 0.90 -18.13 10.16
C GLU A 712 0.94 -17.47 8.77
N GLU A 713 -0.13 -16.79 8.36
CA GLU A 713 -0.16 -16.10 7.08
C GLU A 713 0.82 -14.91 7.03
N ARG A 714 0.99 -14.16 8.12
CA ARG A 714 1.98 -13.07 8.20
C ARG A 714 3.39 -13.62 7.99
N ALA A 715 3.70 -14.78 8.57
CA ALA A 715 4.96 -15.50 8.34
C ALA A 715 5.08 -15.96 6.87
N LEU A 716 4.11 -16.71 6.35
CA LEU A 716 4.11 -17.28 4.99
C LEU A 716 4.20 -16.21 3.87
N ARG A 717 3.52 -15.07 4.01
CA ARG A 717 3.58 -14.00 3.01
C ARG A 717 4.95 -13.32 2.95
N LYS A 718 5.64 -13.25 4.10
CA LYS A 718 6.94 -12.60 4.30
C LYS A 718 8.12 -13.51 3.95
N LEU A 719 8.14 -14.74 4.46
CA LEU A 719 9.26 -15.66 4.36
C LEU A 719 9.31 -16.31 2.96
N ARG A 720 10.32 -15.96 2.16
CA ARG A 720 10.48 -16.42 0.78
C ARG A 720 11.93 -16.82 0.51
N HIS A 721 12.19 -18.13 0.53
CA HIS A 721 13.51 -18.70 0.32
C HIS A 721 13.40 -20.05 -0.42
N PRO A 722 14.34 -20.46 -1.30
CA PRO A 722 14.24 -21.74 -2.03
C PRO A 722 14.11 -22.97 -1.11
N ASN A 723 14.68 -22.89 0.09
CA ASN A 723 14.64 -23.94 1.12
C ASN A 723 13.53 -23.74 2.17
N ILE A 724 12.50 -22.97 1.84
CA ILE A 724 11.22 -22.92 2.56
C ILE A 724 10.14 -23.39 1.58
N VAL A 725 9.08 -24.02 2.08
CA VAL A 725 7.91 -24.40 1.27
C VAL A 725 7.24 -23.15 0.71
N GLY A 726 7.06 -23.10 -0.61
CA GLY A 726 6.48 -21.95 -1.29
C GLY A 726 5.02 -21.70 -0.90
N PHE A 727 4.68 -20.47 -0.56
CA PHE A 727 3.30 -20.02 -0.33
C PHE A 727 2.70 -19.41 -1.60
N TYR A 728 1.54 -19.92 -2.03
CA TYR A 728 0.84 -19.41 -3.23
C TYR A 728 -0.30 -18.45 -2.92
N GLY A 729 -0.98 -18.60 -1.77
CA GLY A 729 -2.11 -17.77 -1.36
C GLY A 729 -3.03 -18.43 -0.34
N THR A 730 -4.12 -17.75 0.03
CA THR A 730 -5.18 -18.27 0.91
C THR A 730 -6.57 -18.21 0.28
N ASN A 731 -7.44 -19.12 0.72
CA ASN A 731 -8.83 -19.24 0.30
C ASN A 731 -9.73 -19.52 1.52
N LEU A 732 -11.04 -19.26 1.39
CA LEU A 732 -12.04 -19.49 2.43
C LEU A 732 -13.03 -20.55 1.96
N HIS A 733 -13.24 -21.58 2.79
CA HIS A 733 -14.19 -22.63 2.52
C HIS A 733 -15.45 -22.41 3.38
N HIS A 734 -16.51 -21.92 2.75
CA HIS A 734 -17.80 -21.69 3.41
C HIS A 734 -18.63 -22.99 3.41
N SER A 735 -18.89 -23.53 4.60
CA SER A 735 -19.68 -24.74 4.81
C SER A 735 -20.90 -24.47 5.70
N HIS A 736 -21.82 -25.43 5.80
CA HIS A 736 -22.94 -25.37 6.76
C HIS A 736 -22.45 -25.34 8.23
N ASN A 737 -21.25 -25.89 8.50
CA ASN A 737 -20.57 -25.80 9.80
C ASN A 737 -19.74 -24.51 9.96
N GLY A 738 -19.90 -23.53 9.06
CA GLY A 738 -19.20 -22.25 9.08
C GLY A 738 -18.01 -22.15 8.11
N THR A 739 -17.34 -21.01 8.14
CA THR A 739 -16.18 -20.69 7.28
C THR A 739 -14.89 -21.30 7.87
N LYS A 740 -14.26 -22.21 7.14
CA LYS A 740 -12.89 -22.70 7.41
C LYS A 740 -11.89 -21.98 6.52
N VAL A 741 -10.61 -21.99 6.91
CA VAL A 741 -9.53 -21.32 6.16
C VAL A 741 -8.61 -22.33 5.49
N MET A 742 -8.22 -22.05 4.25
CA MET A 742 -7.32 -22.86 3.43
C MET A 742 -6.04 -22.05 3.11
N ILE A 743 -4.89 -22.67 3.34
CA ILE A 743 -3.56 -22.17 2.97
C ILE A 743 -3.03 -23.03 1.82
N VAL A 744 -2.67 -22.39 0.70
CA VAL A 744 -2.22 -23.07 -0.52
C VAL A 744 -0.70 -22.97 -0.64
N LEU A 745 -0.05 -24.14 -0.68
CA LEU A 745 1.38 -24.33 -0.56
C LEU A 745 1.95 -25.19 -1.70
N GLU A 746 3.27 -25.12 -1.89
CA GLU A 746 4.07 -26.01 -2.73
C GLU A 746 3.94 -27.47 -2.27
N LEU A 747 3.52 -28.36 -3.18
CA LEU A 747 3.44 -29.79 -2.91
C LEU A 747 4.84 -30.41 -2.91
N CYS A 748 5.29 -30.88 -1.74
CA CYS A 748 6.54 -31.63 -1.60
C CYS A 748 6.28 -33.15 -1.54
N SER A 749 7.27 -33.97 -1.89
CA SER A 749 7.09 -35.40 -2.14
C SER A 749 6.84 -36.24 -0.88
N CYS A 750 7.57 -35.94 0.20
CA CYS A 750 7.46 -36.58 1.52
C CYS A 750 8.15 -35.70 2.58
N SER A 751 8.01 -36.05 3.86
CA SER A 751 8.83 -35.46 4.92
C SER A 751 10.25 -36.06 4.92
N LEU A 752 11.19 -35.35 5.55
CA LEU A 752 12.54 -35.85 5.76
C LEU A 752 12.54 -36.96 6.81
N ARG A 753 11.60 -36.95 7.77
CA ARG A 753 11.33 -38.07 8.68
C ARG A 753 11.10 -39.35 7.90
N ASP A 754 10.15 -39.34 6.96
CA ASP A 754 9.80 -40.53 6.16
C ASP A 754 11.05 -41.06 5.46
N ARG A 755 11.83 -40.16 4.84
CA ARG A 755 13.03 -40.51 4.07
C ARG A 755 14.21 -40.98 4.92
N VAL A 756 14.31 -40.57 6.18
CA VAL A 756 15.37 -40.95 7.12
C VAL A 756 15.03 -42.26 7.84
N LEU A 757 13.77 -42.45 8.25
CA LEU A 757 13.35 -43.61 9.07
C LEU A 757 12.90 -44.82 8.26
N SER A 758 12.53 -44.66 6.97
CA SER A 758 12.21 -45.80 6.09
C SER A 758 13.43 -46.48 5.48
N HIS A 759 14.59 -45.80 5.49
CA HIS A 759 15.86 -46.27 4.93
C HIS A 759 17.01 -46.07 5.95
N PRO A 760 16.92 -46.67 7.15
CA PRO A 760 17.91 -46.48 8.21
C PRO A 760 19.32 -46.95 7.82
N GLU A 761 19.43 -47.91 6.89
CA GLU A 761 20.68 -48.37 6.28
C GLU A 761 21.38 -47.30 5.43
N ASP A 762 20.66 -46.28 4.97
CA ASP A 762 21.15 -45.19 4.15
C ASP A 762 21.56 -43.96 5.00
N SER A 763 21.81 -44.17 6.31
CA SER A 763 22.31 -43.18 7.27
C SER A 763 23.84 -43.21 7.41
N PRO A 764 24.52 -42.09 7.74
CA PRO A 764 25.97 -42.07 7.97
C PRO A 764 26.48 -43.02 9.06
N ALA A 765 25.68 -43.27 10.10
CA ALA A 765 25.98 -44.24 11.15
C ALA A 765 26.09 -45.67 10.62
N ARG A 766 25.34 -46.00 9.56
CA ARG A 766 25.19 -47.36 9.02
C ARG A 766 25.84 -47.56 7.65
N SER A 767 26.17 -46.47 6.95
CA SER A 767 26.69 -46.48 5.58
C SER A 767 27.98 -45.67 5.44
N SER A 768 29.05 -46.34 5.01
CA SER A 768 30.32 -45.70 4.61
C SER A 768 30.29 -45.12 3.18
N ASN A 769 29.12 -45.04 2.55
CA ASN A 769 28.97 -44.64 1.15
C ASN A 769 29.13 -43.12 0.97
N GLY A 770 30.07 -42.70 0.12
CA GLY A 770 30.31 -41.29 -0.20
C GLY A 770 29.10 -40.55 -0.81
N THR A 771 28.14 -41.25 -1.42
CA THR A 771 26.89 -40.61 -1.89
C THR A 771 25.94 -40.31 -0.74
N VAL A 772 25.86 -41.16 0.30
CA VAL A 772 25.13 -40.87 1.55
C VAL A 772 25.71 -39.64 2.23
N LYS A 773 27.04 -39.55 2.32
CA LYS A 773 27.71 -38.36 2.88
C LYS A 773 27.31 -37.07 2.17
N LYS A 774 27.40 -37.04 0.83
CA LYS A 774 27.01 -35.85 0.04
C LYS A 774 25.52 -35.52 0.16
N LYS A 775 24.66 -36.54 0.20
CA LYS A 775 23.21 -36.43 0.41
C LYS A 775 22.88 -35.75 1.75
N VAL A 776 23.42 -36.23 2.87
CA VAL A 776 23.13 -35.62 4.19
C VAL A 776 23.77 -34.25 4.38
N LEU A 777 24.97 -34.00 3.82
CA LEU A 777 25.59 -32.67 3.89
C LEU A 777 24.79 -31.63 3.09
N SER A 778 24.21 -32.02 1.95
CA SER A 778 23.28 -31.17 1.20
C SER A 778 21.98 -30.91 1.98
N TRP A 779 21.43 -31.92 2.68
CA TRP A 779 20.27 -31.73 3.56
C TRP A 779 20.56 -30.72 4.67
N VAL A 780 21.65 -30.91 5.41
CA VAL A 780 22.10 -30.03 6.49
C VAL A 780 22.32 -28.59 6.00
N GLN A 781 22.99 -28.42 4.85
CA GLN A 781 23.18 -27.11 4.23
C GLN A 781 21.84 -26.42 3.95
N HIS A 782 20.90 -27.13 3.31
CA HIS A 782 19.58 -26.59 2.97
C HIS A 782 18.76 -26.17 4.20
N ILE A 783 18.82 -26.95 5.29
CA ILE A 783 18.17 -26.64 6.58
C ILE A 783 18.78 -25.36 7.17
N LEU A 784 20.11 -25.26 7.20
CA LEU A 784 20.82 -24.13 7.78
C LEU A 784 20.68 -22.84 6.95
N GLU A 785 20.60 -22.94 5.61
CA GLU A 785 20.29 -21.81 4.73
C GLU A 785 18.86 -21.29 4.96
N ALA A 786 17.89 -22.18 5.21
CA ALA A 786 16.53 -21.78 5.60
C ALA A 786 16.48 -21.11 6.98
N LEU A 787 17.12 -21.69 8.00
CA LEU A 787 17.18 -21.12 9.35
C LEU A 787 17.90 -19.77 9.37
N GLN A 788 19.04 -19.64 8.68
CA GLN A 788 19.78 -18.39 8.55
C GLN A 788 18.90 -17.27 7.97
N TYR A 789 18.10 -17.59 6.95
CA TYR A 789 17.16 -16.65 6.36
C TYR A 789 16.05 -16.24 7.35
N ILE A 790 15.38 -17.21 7.99
CA ILE A 790 14.31 -16.97 8.97
C ILE A 790 14.80 -16.08 10.13
N HIS A 791 15.96 -16.42 10.71
CA HIS A 791 16.60 -15.67 11.78
C HIS A 791 17.01 -14.26 11.32
N SER A 792 17.49 -14.10 10.08
CA SER A 792 17.86 -12.78 9.54
C SER A 792 16.67 -11.83 9.34
N GLU A 793 15.48 -12.38 9.05
CA GLU A 793 14.21 -11.65 9.02
C GLU A 793 13.56 -11.47 10.40
N GLY A 794 14.24 -11.87 11.47
CA GLY A 794 13.80 -11.69 12.86
C GLY A 794 12.74 -12.69 13.32
N PHE A 795 12.57 -13.83 12.64
CA PHE A 795 11.64 -14.89 13.03
C PHE A 795 12.38 -16.03 13.76
N VAL A 796 11.64 -16.76 14.58
CA VAL A 796 12.03 -18.05 15.20
C VAL A 796 11.04 -19.11 14.74
N HIS A 797 11.51 -20.29 14.36
CA HIS A 797 10.68 -21.37 13.80
C HIS A 797 9.83 -22.10 14.85
N ARG A 798 10.41 -22.36 16.03
CA ARG A 798 9.77 -22.85 17.26
C ARG A 798 9.25 -24.30 17.24
N ASP A 799 9.11 -24.93 16.07
CA ASP A 799 8.87 -26.37 15.94
C ASP A 799 9.72 -26.97 14.81
N LEU A 800 11.06 -26.90 14.94
CA LEU A 800 11.99 -27.51 14.00
C LEU A 800 12.20 -29.00 14.33
N LYS A 801 11.81 -29.87 13.41
CA LYS A 801 11.86 -31.34 13.52
C LYS A 801 11.84 -32.00 12.14
N LEU A 802 12.08 -33.30 12.06
CA LEU A 802 12.14 -34.02 10.77
C LEU A 802 10.81 -34.10 10.01
N GLU A 803 9.66 -34.02 10.69
CA GLU A 803 8.33 -33.96 10.07
C GLU A 803 8.11 -32.64 9.33
N ASN A 804 8.60 -31.54 9.91
CA ASN A 804 8.46 -30.19 9.37
C ASN A 804 9.58 -29.86 8.37
N LEU A 805 10.41 -30.84 8.02
CA LEU A 805 11.35 -30.78 6.91
C LEU A 805 10.80 -31.64 5.78
N THR A 806 10.79 -31.13 4.55
CA THR A 806 10.18 -31.79 3.39
C THR A 806 11.19 -31.94 2.25
N GLN A 807 11.01 -32.96 1.41
CA GLN A 807 11.93 -33.30 0.33
C GLN A 807 11.28 -33.08 -1.04
N GLY A 808 11.84 -32.15 -1.82
CA GLY A 808 11.71 -32.08 -3.29
C GLY A 808 13.07 -32.39 -3.94
N GLU A 809 13.48 -31.62 -4.95
CA GLU A 809 14.89 -31.60 -5.41
C GLU A 809 15.85 -31.17 -4.29
N LYS A 810 15.39 -30.25 -3.44
CA LYS A 810 16.07 -29.76 -2.23
C LYS A 810 15.25 -30.07 -0.99
N VAL A 811 15.88 -29.97 0.19
CA VAL A 811 15.15 -29.96 1.46
C VAL A 811 14.53 -28.58 1.68
N LYS A 812 13.29 -28.55 2.14
CA LYS A 812 12.49 -27.35 2.39
C LYS A 812 11.88 -27.40 3.79
N LEU A 813 12.08 -26.32 4.55
CA LEU A 813 11.44 -26.12 5.85
C LEU A 813 9.96 -25.75 5.65
N ALA A 814 9.09 -26.44 6.37
CA ALA A 814 7.64 -26.42 6.28
C ALA A 814 7.01 -26.08 7.64
N ASP A 815 5.69 -25.89 7.64
CA ASP A 815 4.85 -25.61 8.81
C ASP A 815 5.35 -24.48 9.74
N VAL A 816 5.46 -23.27 9.18
CA VAL A 816 5.69 -22.04 9.95
C VAL A 816 4.47 -21.60 10.78
N GLY A 817 3.49 -22.48 11.03
CA GLY A 817 2.24 -22.18 11.73
C GLY A 817 2.39 -21.78 13.21
N VAL A 818 3.55 -22.05 13.81
CA VAL A 818 3.92 -21.55 15.16
C VAL A 818 5.11 -20.59 15.14
N ALA A 819 5.68 -20.32 13.95
CA ALA A 819 6.82 -19.43 13.81
C ALA A 819 6.40 -18.00 14.13
N LYS A 820 7.22 -17.29 14.90
CA LYS A 820 6.87 -15.94 15.39
C LYS A 820 8.04 -14.99 15.22
N HIS A 821 7.76 -13.70 15.06
CA HIS A 821 8.79 -12.68 15.14
C HIS A 821 9.38 -12.71 16.57
N GLU A 822 10.71 -12.71 16.69
CA GLU A 822 11.44 -12.89 17.95
C GLU A 822 10.98 -11.89 19.02
N LYS A 823 10.67 -10.67 18.58
CA LYS A 823 10.11 -9.57 19.39
C LYS A 823 8.75 -9.88 20.05
N GLU A 824 7.98 -10.83 19.51
CA GLU A 824 6.62 -11.14 19.95
C GLU A 824 6.56 -12.38 20.88
N ILE A 825 7.70 -12.93 21.30
CA ILE A 825 7.82 -14.16 22.09
C ILE A 825 7.77 -13.85 23.59
N THR A 826 6.59 -13.97 24.19
CA THR A 826 6.35 -13.73 25.63
C THR A 826 6.57 -14.96 26.51
N GLY A 827 7.56 -15.80 26.17
CA GLY A 827 7.87 -17.03 26.91
C GLY A 827 6.84 -18.17 26.79
N THR A 828 6.08 -18.22 25.68
CA THR A 828 5.12 -19.32 25.45
C THR A 828 5.84 -20.63 25.10
N MET A 829 5.63 -21.67 25.91
CA MET A 829 6.10 -23.03 25.65
C MET A 829 5.28 -23.64 24.50
N ILE A 830 5.84 -23.57 23.29
CA ILE A 830 5.25 -24.08 22.05
C ILE A 830 6.35 -24.81 21.27
N GLY A 831 5.98 -25.90 20.61
CA GLY A 831 6.87 -26.81 19.89
C GLY A 831 6.72 -28.25 20.38
N THR A 832 7.19 -29.20 19.58
CA THR A 832 7.14 -30.63 19.92
C THR A 832 8.07 -30.92 21.10
N SER A 833 7.52 -31.47 22.19
CA SER A 833 8.19 -31.52 23.50
C SER A 833 9.61 -32.09 23.51
N LEU A 834 9.92 -33.02 22.60
CA LEU A 834 11.24 -33.66 22.50
C LEU A 834 12.35 -32.74 21.95
N TYR A 835 11.99 -31.65 21.27
CA TYR A 835 12.93 -30.73 20.61
C TYR A 835 13.05 -29.38 21.35
N LEU A 836 12.29 -29.18 22.44
CA LEU A 836 12.24 -27.91 23.17
C LEU A 836 13.55 -27.61 23.90
N ALA A 837 14.07 -26.40 23.71
CA ALA A 837 15.21 -25.91 24.48
C ALA A 837 14.85 -25.67 25.97
N PRO A 838 15.80 -25.81 26.91
CA PRO A 838 15.52 -25.69 28.34
C PRO A 838 14.82 -24.39 28.74
N GLU A 839 15.19 -23.26 28.12
CA GLU A 839 14.57 -21.96 28.35
C GLU A 839 13.11 -21.88 27.87
N VAL A 840 12.77 -22.57 26.77
CA VAL A 840 11.40 -22.69 26.25
C VAL A 840 10.53 -23.51 27.20
N PHE A 841 11.08 -24.63 27.68
CA PHE A 841 10.42 -25.51 28.63
C PHE A 841 10.20 -24.85 30.00
N GLN A 842 11.09 -23.94 30.40
CA GLN A 842 10.97 -23.12 31.61
C GLN A 842 10.03 -21.90 31.45
N GLY A 843 9.42 -21.69 30.28
CA GLY A 843 8.53 -20.55 30.02
C GLY A 843 9.23 -19.19 30.02
N ARG A 844 10.56 -19.16 29.85
CA ARG A 844 11.33 -17.91 29.75
C ARG A 844 11.19 -17.31 28.36
N VAL A 845 11.50 -16.03 28.21
CA VAL A 845 11.67 -15.42 26.87
C VAL A 845 12.87 -16.08 26.17
N TYR A 846 12.76 -16.33 24.87
CA TYR A 846 13.78 -17.00 24.07
C TYR A 846 13.83 -16.45 22.65
N ASN A 847 14.91 -16.79 21.94
CA ASN A 847 15.25 -16.28 20.63
C ASN A 847 15.56 -17.42 19.65
N SER A 848 16.05 -17.08 18.47
CA SER A 848 16.57 -17.96 17.41
C SER A 848 17.53 -19.09 17.87
N LYS A 849 18.10 -19.03 19.08
CA LYS A 849 18.90 -20.10 19.70
C LYS A 849 18.10 -21.31 20.15
N ALA A 850 16.77 -21.19 20.28
CA ALA A 850 15.88 -22.33 20.53
C ALA A 850 15.79 -23.26 19.32
N ASP A 851 15.70 -22.69 18.10
CA ASP A 851 15.74 -23.48 16.85
C ASP A 851 17.09 -24.21 16.70
N MET A 852 18.19 -23.57 17.08
CA MET A 852 19.51 -24.19 17.04
C MET A 852 19.64 -25.39 17.99
N TYR A 853 18.97 -25.37 19.14
CA TYR A 853 18.90 -26.53 20.04
C TYR A 853 18.11 -27.68 19.40
N SER A 854 16.96 -27.36 18.81
CA SER A 854 16.12 -28.31 18.05
C SER A 854 16.90 -28.94 16.87
N PHE A 855 17.72 -28.14 16.19
CA PHE A 855 18.59 -28.57 15.09
C PHE A 855 19.64 -29.61 15.53
N GLY A 856 20.10 -29.57 16.78
CA GLY A 856 20.99 -30.62 17.34
C GLY A 856 20.33 -32.00 17.35
N PHE A 857 19.02 -32.08 17.65
CA PHE A 857 18.27 -33.33 17.57
C PHE A 857 18.08 -33.78 16.12
N VAL A 858 17.77 -32.86 15.20
CA VAL A 858 17.69 -33.16 13.76
C VAL A 858 19.03 -33.70 13.22
N LEU A 859 20.18 -33.18 13.67
CA LEU A 859 21.50 -33.72 13.33
C LEU A 859 21.73 -35.14 13.87
N TRP A 860 21.22 -35.48 15.05
CA TRP A 860 21.31 -36.86 15.57
C TRP A 860 20.44 -37.81 14.74
N GLU A 861 19.18 -37.43 14.46
CA GLU A 861 18.23 -38.29 13.74
C GLU A 861 18.69 -38.56 12.29
N ILE A 862 19.22 -37.55 11.59
CA ILE A 862 19.82 -37.72 10.26
C ILE A 862 21.09 -38.59 10.31
N TRP A 863 21.89 -38.51 11.38
CA TRP A 863 23.11 -39.31 11.50
C TRP A 863 22.81 -40.80 11.68
N TYR A 864 21.92 -41.14 12.61
CA TYR A 864 21.65 -42.54 12.98
C TYR A 864 20.59 -43.21 12.11
N GLY A 865 19.62 -42.47 11.57
CA GLY A 865 18.46 -43.05 10.90
C GLY A 865 17.43 -43.61 11.89
N GLU A 866 17.33 -43.00 13.08
CA GLU A 866 16.39 -43.37 14.14
C GLU A 866 15.74 -42.13 14.75
N GLN A 867 14.62 -42.32 15.45
CA GLN A 867 14.00 -41.22 16.20
C GLN A 867 14.64 -41.07 17.59
N THR A 868 14.83 -39.81 18.01
CA THR A 868 15.40 -39.49 19.32
C THR A 868 14.56 -40.07 20.47
N PHE A 869 15.23 -40.80 21.36
CA PHE A 869 14.62 -41.48 22.51
C PHE A 869 13.52 -42.51 22.16
N GLN A 870 13.58 -43.16 21.00
CA GLN A 870 12.58 -44.15 20.55
C GLN A 870 12.31 -45.28 21.57
N THR A 871 13.33 -45.79 22.27
CA THR A 871 13.19 -46.78 23.37
C THR A 871 12.55 -46.25 24.64
N ALA A 872 12.36 -44.93 24.79
CA ALA A 872 11.61 -44.31 25.89
C ALA A 872 10.16 -43.95 25.50
N MET A 873 9.79 -43.99 24.22
CA MET A 873 8.42 -43.72 23.76
C MET A 873 7.43 -44.80 24.20
N THR A 874 7.90 -46.03 24.36
CA THR A 874 7.14 -47.18 24.88
C THR A 874 6.79 -47.09 26.38
N THR A 875 7.35 -46.11 27.12
CA THR A 875 7.25 -46.03 28.59
C THR A 875 6.88 -44.64 29.10
N CYS A 876 5.73 -44.13 28.63
CA CYS A 876 5.02 -42.94 29.12
C CYS A 876 5.75 -41.60 29.01
N GLY A 877 5.11 -40.59 28.41
CA GLY A 877 5.70 -39.26 28.14
C GLY A 877 6.24 -38.52 29.38
N VAL A 878 5.76 -38.85 30.58
CA VAL A 878 6.30 -38.33 31.85
C VAL A 878 7.79 -38.67 32.02
N TYR A 879 8.22 -39.87 31.61
CA TYR A 879 9.62 -40.30 31.72
C TYR A 879 10.54 -39.54 30.74
N GLN A 880 10.04 -39.18 29.56
CA GLN A 880 10.78 -38.38 28.58
C GLN A 880 10.97 -36.94 29.07
N LEU A 881 9.91 -36.31 29.58
CA LEU A 881 9.95 -34.97 30.18
C LEU A 881 10.96 -34.90 31.34
N GLU A 882 11.00 -35.95 32.17
CA GLU A 882 11.91 -36.01 33.31
C GLU A 882 13.37 -36.25 32.88
N LYS A 883 13.64 -37.10 31.88
CA LYS A 883 14.97 -37.21 31.24
C LYS A 883 15.47 -35.88 30.68
N MET A 884 14.59 -35.09 30.08
CA MET A 884 14.94 -33.79 29.50
C MET A 884 15.19 -32.71 30.56
N ARG A 885 14.40 -32.71 31.65
CA ARG A 885 14.69 -31.92 32.85
C ARG A 885 16.05 -32.25 33.46
N GLN A 886 16.45 -33.51 33.44
CA GLN A 886 17.73 -34.00 33.94
C GLN A 886 18.91 -33.78 32.97
N GLY A 887 18.73 -32.95 31.93
CA GLY A 887 19.82 -32.58 31.02
C GLY A 887 20.30 -33.71 30.10
N CYS A 888 19.60 -34.85 30.04
CA CYS A 888 19.99 -35.98 29.20
C CYS A 888 20.06 -35.57 27.71
N ARG A 889 20.99 -36.19 26.97
CA ARG A 889 21.13 -36.07 25.52
C ARG A 889 21.15 -37.45 24.88
N PRO A 890 20.75 -37.60 23.60
CA PRO A 890 20.89 -38.85 22.87
C PRO A 890 22.36 -39.30 22.81
N ALA A 891 22.63 -40.55 23.17
CA ALA A 891 23.96 -41.13 23.14
C ALA A 891 24.38 -41.57 21.72
N HIS A 892 25.63 -42.02 21.58
CA HIS A 892 26.05 -42.81 20.42
C HIS A 892 25.39 -44.19 20.46
N ILE A 893 25.00 -44.73 19.30
CA ILE A 893 24.45 -46.09 19.18
C ILE A 893 25.61 -47.07 18.97
N GLU A 894 25.84 -47.96 19.94
CA GLU A 894 26.90 -48.97 19.86
C GLU A 894 26.80 -49.83 18.59
N GLY A 895 27.95 -50.14 17.99
CA GLY A 895 28.01 -50.89 16.73
C GLY A 895 27.78 -50.06 15.46
N THR A 896 27.76 -48.74 15.55
CA THR A 896 27.60 -47.82 14.39
C THR A 896 28.81 -46.88 14.22
N ASN A 897 28.89 -46.18 13.10
CA ASN A 897 29.94 -45.17 12.88
C ASN A 897 29.74 -43.95 13.80
N HIS A 898 30.82 -43.50 14.44
CA HIS A 898 30.84 -42.21 15.13
C HIS A 898 30.61 -41.04 14.15
N PRO A 899 29.91 -39.97 14.57
CA PRO A 899 29.78 -38.72 13.80
C PRO A 899 31.13 -38.17 13.33
N TRP A 900 31.16 -37.53 12.16
CA TRP A 900 32.36 -36.78 11.74
C TRP A 900 32.62 -35.64 12.72
N GLU A 901 33.89 -35.31 12.98
CA GLU A 901 34.33 -34.29 13.96
C GLU A 901 33.52 -32.98 13.92
N ILE A 902 33.31 -32.41 12.74
CA ILE A 902 32.49 -31.18 12.54
C ILE A 902 31.00 -31.42 12.83
N TRP A 903 30.46 -32.60 12.50
CA TRP A 903 29.08 -32.97 12.81
C TRP A 903 28.86 -33.11 14.31
N GLU A 904 29.77 -33.81 15.01
CA GLU A 904 29.73 -33.95 16.46
C GLU A 904 29.89 -32.60 17.16
N HIS A 905 30.84 -31.78 16.70
CA HIS A 905 31.10 -30.45 17.25
C HIS A 905 29.89 -29.51 17.10
N VAL A 906 29.23 -29.48 15.95
CA VAL A 906 28.02 -28.64 15.78
C VAL A 906 26.84 -29.21 16.58
N MET A 907 26.61 -30.54 16.55
CA MET A 907 25.52 -31.21 17.26
C MET A 907 25.61 -31.00 18.78
N THR A 908 26.79 -31.20 19.37
CA THR A 908 27.00 -31.02 20.83
C THR A 908 26.92 -29.56 21.26
N ASN A 909 27.49 -28.61 20.49
CA ASN A 909 27.36 -27.19 20.82
C ASN A 909 25.93 -26.66 20.64
N CYS A 910 25.12 -27.22 19.75
CA CYS A 910 23.68 -26.92 19.66
C CYS A 910 22.93 -27.27 20.95
N TRP A 911 23.37 -28.29 21.67
CA TRP A 911 22.75 -28.79 22.91
C TRP A 911 23.22 -28.12 24.21
N ASN A 912 24.07 -27.09 24.12
CA ASN A 912 24.58 -26.32 25.26
C ASN A 912 23.43 -25.68 26.05
N GLU A 913 23.55 -25.64 27.38
CA GLU A 913 22.52 -25.08 28.26
C GLU A 913 22.38 -23.56 28.09
N ASP A 914 23.49 -22.82 28.00
CA ASP A 914 23.46 -21.39 27.71
C ASP A 914 23.11 -21.15 26.22
N PRO A 915 21.97 -20.50 25.90
CA PRO A 915 21.59 -20.22 24.51
C PRO A 915 22.63 -19.38 23.76
N ARG A 916 23.40 -18.54 24.45
CA ARG A 916 24.42 -17.67 23.86
C ARG A 916 25.62 -18.47 23.35
N ALA A 917 25.97 -19.56 24.05
CA ALA A 917 27.08 -20.46 23.71
C ALA A 917 26.78 -21.38 22.51
N ARG A 918 25.51 -21.68 22.24
CA ARG A 918 25.08 -22.41 21.03
C ARG A 918 25.54 -21.67 19.77
N PRO A 919 25.78 -22.34 18.62
CA PRO A 919 26.11 -21.66 17.36
C PRO A 919 24.96 -20.75 16.87
N THR A 920 25.20 -20.01 15.78
CA THR A 920 24.13 -19.44 14.96
C THR A 920 23.97 -20.29 13.70
N ALA A 921 22.82 -20.23 13.04
CA ALA A 921 22.61 -20.94 11.76
C ALA A 921 23.71 -20.58 10.73
N LYS A 922 24.13 -19.30 10.70
CA LYS A 922 25.29 -18.85 9.91
C LYS A 922 26.58 -19.59 10.28
N LYS A 923 27.00 -19.59 11.56
CA LYS A 923 28.25 -20.25 11.99
C LYS A 923 28.24 -21.75 11.70
N ALA A 924 27.12 -22.44 11.95
CA ALA A 924 26.98 -23.85 11.63
C ALA A 924 27.07 -24.12 10.11
N LEU A 925 26.47 -23.24 9.29
CA LEU A 925 26.53 -23.32 7.83
C LEU A 925 27.97 -23.14 7.30
N GLU A 926 28.74 -22.24 7.92
CA GLU A 926 30.15 -22.02 7.60
C GLU A 926 30.98 -23.29 7.88
N SER A 927 30.86 -23.89 9.06
CA SER A 927 31.56 -25.15 9.40
C SER A 927 31.20 -26.33 8.48
N PHE A 928 29.93 -26.48 8.09
CA PHE A 928 29.53 -27.54 7.14
C PHE A 928 29.96 -27.27 5.70
N LYS A 929 30.22 -26.01 5.30
CA LYS A 929 30.77 -25.67 3.99
C LYS A 929 32.28 -25.94 3.92
N GLU A 930 33.02 -25.61 4.98
CA GLU A 930 34.44 -26.00 5.11
C GLU A 930 34.64 -27.52 4.97
N LEU A 931 33.74 -28.33 5.55
CA LEU A 931 33.74 -29.79 5.40
C LEU A 931 33.51 -30.24 3.94
N GLN A 932 32.62 -29.59 3.18
CA GLN A 932 32.40 -29.93 1.77
C GLN A 932 33.60 -29.51 0.90
N GLU A 933 34.15 -28.31 1.11
CA GLU A 933 35.27 -27.78 0.33
C GLU A 933 36.56 -28.59 0.55
N ALA A 934 36.79 -29.06 1.77
CA ALA A 934 37.90 -29.95 2.10
C ALA A 934 37.86 -31.32 1.37
N GLU A 935 36.67 -31.79 0.94
CA GLU A 935 36.54 -33.00 0.11
C GLU A 935 36.75 -32.73 -1.39
N ILE A 936 36.53 -31.50 -1.84
CA ILE A 936 36.73 -31.08 -3.25
C ILE A 936 38.22 -30.86 -3.55
N GLN A 937 39.02 -30.46 -2.55
CA GLN A 937 40.48 -30.31 -2.67
C GLN A 937 41.25 -31.32 -1.80
N PRO A 938 41.40 -32.59 -2.23
CA PRO A 938 42.27 -33.54 -1.54
C PRO A 938 43.72 -33.05 -1.55
N LYS A 939 44.25 -32.71 -0.35
CA LYS A 939 45.59 -32.15 -0.17
C LYS A 939 46.66 -33.05 -0.78
N LEU A 940 47.27 -32.61 -1.89
CA LEU A 940 48.47 -33.20 -2.47
C LEU A 940 49.59 -33.23 -1.41
N LYS A 941 49.96 -34.42 -0.96
CA LYS A 941 51.10 -34.59 -0.04
C LYS A 941 52.40 -34.20 -0.76
N PRO A 942 53.25 -33.32 -0.19
CA PRO A 942 54.54 -33.01 -0.78
C PRO A 942 55.40 -34.27 -0.93
N VAL A 943 55.86 -34.54 -2.15
CA VAL A 943 56.82 -35.62 -2.42
C VAL A 943 58.20 -35.16 -1.91
N PRO A 944 58.90 -35.95 -1.06
CA PRO A 944 60.25 -35.60 -0.63
C PRO A 944 61.22 -35.57 -1.83
N PRO A 945 62.14 -34.59 -1.91
CA PRO A 945 63.11 -34.55 -3.01
C PRO A 945 64.06 -35.75 -2.95
N PRO A 946 64.44 -36.35 -4.09
CA PRO A 946 65.34 -37.50 -4.13
C PRO A 946 66.74 -37.13 -3.64
N ARG A 947 67.36 -38.01 -2.86
CA ARG A 947 68.76 -37.86 -2.42
C ARG A 947 69.70 -38.13 -3.60
N SER A 948 70.60 -37.20 -3.89
CA SER A 948 71.67 -37.39 -4.89
C SER A 948 72.85 -38.21 -4.32
N PRO A 949 73.51 -39.06 -5.12
CA PRO A 949 74.77 -39.71 -4.74
C PRO A 949 75.97 -38.74 -4.74
N SER A 950 77.05 -39.08 -4.04
CA SER A 950 78.25 -38.23 -3.93
C SER A 950 79.56 -38.94 -4.32
N THR A 951 80.38 -38.28 -5.13
CA THR A 951 81.85 -38.48 -5.36
C THR A 951 82.35 -37.30 -6.24
N ARG A 952 83.23 -36.40 -5.78
CA ARG A 952 84.72 -36.46 -5.67
C ARG A 952 85.49 -36.21 -7.01
N PRO A 953 86.73 -35.65 -7.02
CA PRO A 953 87.22 -34.47 -6.28
C PRO A 953 88.30 -33.59 -7.00
N LEU A 954 88.63 -32.41 -6.43
CA LEU A 954 89.95 -31.71 -6.38
C LEU A 954 90.70 -31.19 -7.63
N SER A 955 91.03 -29.89 -7.60
CA SER A 955 92.30 -29.28 -8.10
C SER A 955 92.63 -27.99 -7.29
N GLN A 956 93.89 -27.53 -7.21
CA GLN A 956 94.36 -26.54 -6.21
C GLN A 956 95.05 -25.27 -6.76
N SER A 957 94.95 -24.16 -5.99
CA SER A 957 96.08 -23.38 -5.39
C SER A 957 96.22 -21.84 -5.63
N LYS A 958 96.78 -21.16 -4.60
CA LYS A 958 97.46 -19.83 -4.55
C LYS A 958 96.62 -18.53 -4.34
N THR A 959 97.28 -17.49 -3.79
CA THR A 959 96.76 -16.38 -2.93
C THR A 959 97.79 -15.22 -2.77
N PRO A 960 97.57 -14.09 -2.02
CA PRO A 960 96.35 -13.42 -1.50
C PRO A 960 96.18 -11.97 -2.11
N PRO A 961 96.48 -10.74 -1.54
CA PRO A 961 96.95 -10.26 -0.21
C PRO A 961 95.94 -9.33 0.61
N PRO A 962 96.01 -7.96 0.75
CA PRO A 962 95.39 -7.21 1.90
C PRO A 962 94.39 -6.08 1.46
N THR A 963 93.94 -5.03 2.19
CA THR A 963 94.31 -4.36 3.47
C THR A 963 93.08 -3.74 4.26
N LYS A 964 93.14 -2.49 4.75
CA LYS A 964 92.28 -1.78 5.77
C LYS A 964 92.41 -0.22 5.59
N PRO A 965 91.73 0.74 6.31
CA PRO A 965 91.02 0.68 7.62
C PRO A 965 89.69 1.50 7.80
N LYS A 966 89.24 1.69 9.06
CA LYS A 966 88.15 2.57 9.62
C LYS A 966 88.79 3.76 10.42
N PRO A 967 88.12 4.76 11.09
CA PRO A 967 86.70 4.87 11.58
C PRO A 967 86.01 6.30 11.67
N ALA A 968 84.81 6.37 12.30
CA ALA A 968 84.32 7.38 13.29
C ALA A 968 83.15 8.41 13.02
N ARG A 969 82.11 8.32 13.88
CA ARG A 969 81.26 9.33 14.62
C ARG A 969 80.58 10.59 13.96
N ARG A 970 79.21 10.62 14.08
CA ARG A 970 78.26 11.64 14.66
C ARG A 970 78.56 13.17 14.61
N PRO A 971 77.55 14.06 14.39
CA PRO A 971 76.62 14.50 15.46
C PRO A 971 75.14 14.82 15.05
N LYS A 972 74.39 15.59 15.87
CA LYS A 972 72.97 16.05 15.71
C LYS A 972 72.87 17.61 15.74
N ARG A 973 71.71 18.16 15.30
CA ARG A 973 70.95 19.39 15.75
C ARG A 973 70.88 20.65 14.83
N GLN A 974 69.63 21.13 14.69
CA GLN A 974 69.11 22.53 14.73
C GLN A 974 69.40 23.55 13.58
N GLY A 975 68.46 24.51 13.41
CA GLY A 975 68.43 25.58 12.37
C GLY A 975 67.70 25.15 11.08
N GLY A 976 66.91 25.95 10.35
CA GLY A 976 66.63 27.41 10.38
C GLY A 976 67.48 28.19 9.35
N ALA A 977 66.95 29.03 8.44
CA ALA A 977 65.56 29.47 8.15
C ALA A 977 65.46 30.10 6.72
N SER A 978 64.25 30.61 6.35
CA SER A 978 63.91 31.48 5.18
C SER A 978 64.10 30.85 3.76
N VAL A 979 63.53 31.34 2.65
CA VAL A 979 63.06 32.68 2.21
C VAL A 979 61.63 32.69 1.60
N PHE A 980 60.97 33.85 1.61
CA PHE A 980 59.62 34.15 1.11
C PHE A 980 59.50 34.29 -0.43
N TYR A 981 58.26 34.20 -0.94
CA TYR A 981 57.68 35.32 -1.73
C TYR A 981 56.16 35.45 -1.50
N HIS A 982 55.63 36.67 -1.62
CA HIS A 982 54.23 37.03 -1.32
C HIS A 982 53.30 37.03 -2.54
N LYS A 983 52.01 36.74 -2.33
CA LYS A 983 50.96 37.80 -2.41
C LYS A 983 49.64 37.42 -1.72
N LYS A 984 49.00 38.43 -1.11
CA LYS A 984 47.65 38.41 -0.52
C LYS A 984 46.58 38.74 -1.57
N ALA A 985 45.35 38.32 -1.30
CA ALA A 985 44.21 39.23 -1.13
C ALA A 985 43.12 38.58 -0.27
N GLU A 986 42.55 39.31 0.68
CA GLU A 986 41.29 39.00 1.38
C GLU A 986 40.08 39.46 0.49
N ALA A 987 38.79 39.34 0.82
CA ALA A 987 38.10 39.22 2.11
C ALA A 987 36.62 38.73 1.98
N GLU A 988 35.86 38.92 3.06
CA GLU A 988 34.38 39.02 3.17
C GLU A 988 33.53 37.73 3.17
N SER A 989 33.35 37.22 4.38
CA SER A 989 32.16 36.48 4.84
C SER A 989 30.97 37.43 5.06
N VAL A 990 29.74 36.98 4.77
CA VAL A 990 28.51 37.70 5.11
C VAL A 990 27.53 36.75 5.80
N ASP A 991 27.28 36.98 7.09
CA ASP A 991 26.17 36.37 7.82
C ASP A 991 24.82 36.92 7.34
N PHE A 992 23.75 36.13 7.49
CA PHE A 992 22.39 36.64 7.32
C PHE A 992 21.45 36.08 8.40
N GLU A 993 21.13 36.92 9.39
CA GLU A 993 20.01 36.69 10.29
C GLU A 993 18.69 36.67 9.50
N LEU A 994 17.79 35.74 9.83
CA LEU A 994 16.38 35.82 9.43
C LEU A 994 15.53 36.13 10.66
N LYS A 995 15.26 37.43 10.86
CA LYS A 995 14.35 37.91 11.91
C LYS A 995 12.89 37.69 11.51
N GLU A 996 12.09 37.20 12.44
CA GLU A 996 10.63 37.15 12.33
C GLU A 996 10.00 38.55 12.20
N LYS A 997 8.81 38.61 11.60
CA LYS A 997 7.69 39.43 12.13
C LYS A 997 6.35 39.15 11.43
N LYS A 998 5.37 38.75 12.26
CA LYS A 998 3.91 38.95 12.17
C LYS A 998 3.26 38.88 10.78
#